data_AF-A0AAQ4ER01-F1
#
_entry.id   AF-A0AAQ4ER01-F1
#
_cell.length_a   1.000
_cell.length_b   1.000
_cell.length_c   1.000
_cell.angle_alpha   90.00
_cell.angle_beta   90.00
_cell.angle_gamma   90.00
#
_symmetry.space_group_name_H-M   'P 1'
#
loop_
_entity.id
_entity.type
_entity.pdbx_description
1 polymer ?
#
loop_
_entity_poly.entity_id
_entity_poly.type
_entity_poly.pdbx_seq_one_letter_code
_entity_poly.pdbx_strand_id
1 'polypeptide(L)'
;PPPEEQTHGSVQGYYVGYRIRGSGQPYSYKTLQSGPSQQECHLRELRVRTRYGVVVQAFNAKGAGPASEEVAAQTLDFVPVAPAVGDFIAANVSWATFRLSAWRSGGCPITFFTVLYKRQSSPGDWKPAATNLDAEHALSLQQQLTIDDLEPGTWYQLLVTAQNEAGATEAEYVFATLTPQGGSVKRTPFGEAEAAVPGDLSRHVGDQETCSSSTQGLSECYRRAPNINAQEAPPVAPTVRPSRRAPGSPGSTNVTLTVVHSGSLYSQFLEVDKDDKECTASKRALDDCFGGAARIRFQTLGVREFYDGPRGLLPLFTGLNKSTQIVVCNVDFKRDPTLEKLPNLPTRSTILTVDDLKVGIVGYIDDQVLTLAQPGPTITVTEPLECLRNESKILRAQGCHIVLALGGGDTDVDRHLAESLPDVTAFVVKYENRHAYPSSAPQPQDLNFDQDLEYPINFTRLADGGQAYIFAATNHLQLLGKFQITVQTDTLNVLSAKGTPELLDKDAFEDPVTRSRMEYYKNIVEPEANKVIGTTKVYIDNSVAVCGSGECNGGNMMADAVFDYFSEVPIAGAWSQINAAVVNLGSLGESFDERVHSGELRLVDVFQMYPRNDYYVFITMRGDTLLKMLEHSVDPSPPRSKFLQVSGIRFELNKHATGNESRIKNVVVLCTSCRTPSYERVIWIQWYTLAMSRFLAQGGDRYDFTRVPRGYKIETS
;
A
#
# COMPACT_ATOMS: atom_id res chain seq x y z
N PRO A 1 -29.94 21.16 -11.62
CA PRO A 1 -31.24 21.25 -12.33
C PRO A 1 -31.84 22.64 -12.10
N PRO A 2 -32.67 23.18 -13.01
CA PRO A 2 -33.43 24.40 -12.74
C PRO A 2 -34.34 24.19 -11.51
N PRO A 3 -34.63 25.23 -10.71
CA PRO A 3 -35.59 25.13 -9.61
C PRO A 3 -36.94 24.60 -10.11
N GLU A 4 -37.60 23.75 -9.32
CA GLU A 4 -38.83 23.04 -9.71
C GLU A 4 -39.94 24.03 -10.15
N GLU A 5 -39.98 25.18 -9.51
CA GLU A 5 -40.88 26.32 -9.80
C GLU A 5 -40.69 26.92 -11.20
N GLN A 6 -39.54 26.69 -11.85
CA GLN A 6 -39.20 27.17 -13.19
C GLN A 6 -39.23 26.04 -14.23
N THR A 7 -39.64 24.84 -13.84
CA THR A 7 -39.74 23.69 -14.74
C THR A 7 -41.15 23.53 -15.28
N HIS A 8 -41.30 23.51 -16.61
CA HIS A 8 -42.55 23.14 -17.28
C HIS A 8 -42.36 21.80 -18.00
N GLY A 9 -43.00 20.75 -17.52
CA GLY A 9 -42.86 19.38 -18.06
C GLY A 9 -41.61 18.65 -17.55
N SER A 10 -41.52 17.34 -17.78
CA SER A 10 -40.41 16.51 -17.31
C SER A 10 -39.12 16.77 -18.07
N VAL A 11 -38.02 16.95 -17.34
CA VAL A 11 -36.67 17.04 -17.91
C VAL A 11 -36.33 15.69 -18.55
N GLN A 12 -35.95 15.72 -19.83
CA GLN A 12 -35.57 14.54 -20.62
C GLN A 12 -34.05 14.34 -20.70
N GLY A 13 -33.27 15.33 -20.30
CA GLY A 13 -31.81 15.25 -20.32
C GLY A 13 -31.13 16.60 -20.14
N TYR A 14 -29.82 16.62 -20.37
CA TYR A 14 -28.98 17.80 -20.22
C TYR A 14 -28.01 17.97 -21.39
N TYR A 15 -27.77 19.21 -21.82
CA TYR A 15 -26.63 19.59 -22.64
C TYR A 15 -25.52 20.11 -21.73
N VAL A 16 -24.35 19.47 -21.74
CA VAL A 16 -23.15 19.91 -21.03
C VAL A 16 -22.23 20.61 -22.01
N GLY A 17 -22.17 21.94 -21.92
CA GLY A 17 -21.33 22.81 -22.73
C GLY A 17 -19.96 23.01 -22.08
N TYR A 18 -18.87 22.90 -22.84
CA TYR A 18 -17.52 23.21 -22.36
C TYR A 18 -16.70 23.96 -23.40
N ARG A 19 -15.80 24.84 -22.95
CA ARG A 19 -14.88 25.59 -23.81
C ARG A 19 -13.63 26.00 -23.04
N ILE A 20 -12.57 26.37 -23.75
CA ILE A 20 -11.41 27.02 -23.12
C ILE A 20 -11.87 28.37 -22.58
N ARG A 21 -11.70 28.58 -21.27
CA ARG A 21 -12.15 29.79 -20.58
C ARG A 21 -11.39 31.00 -21.09
N GLY A 22 -12.11 32.06 -21.45
CA GLY A 22 -11.51 33.28 -22.00
C GLY A 22 -11.10 33.20 -23.48
N SER A 23 -11.33 32.07 -24.17
CA SER A 23 -10.97 31.92 -25.59
C SER A 23 -11.90 32.66 -26.57
N GLY A 24 -13.06 33.15 -26.10
CA GLY A 24 -14.10 33.75 -26.96
C GLY A 24 -14.84 32.75 -27.86
N GLN A 25 -14.49 31.47 -27.84
CA GLN A 25 -15.12 30.43 -28.65
C GLN A 25 -16.52 30.04 -28.11
N PRO A 26 -17.43 29.54 -28.98
CA PRO A 26 -18.69 28.95 -28.53
C PRO A 26 -18.43 27.67 -27.72
N TYR A 27 -19.39 27.29 -26.86
CA TYR A 27 -19.31 26.02 -26.13
C TYR A 27 -19.48 24.83 -27.08
N SER A 28 -18.67 23.79 -26.86
CA SER A 28 -18.92 22.45 -27.40
C SER A 28 -19.85 21.70 -26.47
N TYR A 29 -20.91 21.09 -27.00
CA TYR A 29 -21.94 20.47 -26.17
C TYR A 29 -21.92 18.94 -26.27
N LYS A 30 -22.03 18.28 -25.11
CA LYS A 30 -22.30 16.85 -24.97
C LYS A 30 -23.71 16.64 -24.43
N THR A 31 -24.51 15.83 -25.11
CA THR A 31 -25.90 15.55 -24.72
C THR A 31 -25.96 14.32 -23.81
N LEU A 32 -26.64 14.46 -22.68
CA LEU A 32 -26.97 13.39 -21.73
C LEU A 32 -28.47 13.14 -21.77
N GLN A 33 -28.89 11.90 -22.01
CA GLN A 33 -30.30 11.52 -21.91
C GLN A 33 -30.61 11.04 -20.50
N SER A 34 -31.71 11.54 -19.92
CA SER A 34 -32.11 11.24 -18.54
C SER A 34 -32.66 9.82 -18.43
N GLY A 35 -31.82 8.86 -18.04
CA GLY A 35 -32.24 7.69 -17.28
C GLY A 35 -32.29 8.01 -15.76
N PRO A 36 -33.01 7.25 -14.94
CA PRO A 36 -33.19 7.53 -13.51
C PRO A 36 -31.90 7.53 -12.66
N SER A 37 -30.72 7.24 -13.22
CA SER A 37 -29.47 7.03 -12.49
C SER A 37 -28.26 7.87 -12.95
N GLN A 38 -28.36 8.68 -13.99
CA GLN A 38 -27.17 9.36 -14.55
C GLN A 38 -27.12 10.85 -14.18
N GLN A 39 -26.41 11.17 -13.09
CA GLN A 39 -26.17 12.55 -12.61
C GLN A 39 -24.77 13.10 -12.96
N GLU A 40 -23.90 12.26 -13.54
CA GLU A 40 -22.51 12.61 -13.83
C GLU A 40 -22.16 12.53 -15.32
N CYS A 41 -21.15 13.29 -15.73
CA CYS A 41 -20.66 13.30 -17.11
C CYS A 41 -19.16 13.58 -17.18
N HIS A 42 -18.43 12.69 -17.83
CA HIS A 42 -17.02 12.89 -18.12
C HIS A 42 -16.82 13.64 -19.45
N LEU A 43 -16.05 14.73 -19.39
CA LEU A 43 -15.51 15.44 -20.54
C LEU A 43 -14.12 14.87 -20.86
N ARG A 44 -13.93 14.35 -22.07
CA ARG A 44 -12.67 13.73 -22.54
C ARG A 44 -12.03 14.59 -23.62
N GLU A 45 -10.78 14.30 -23.98
CA GLU A 45 -10.03 15.00 -25.05
C GLU A 45 -9.79 16.51 -24.79
N LEU A 46 -9.73 16.88 -23.50
CA LEU A 46 -9.39 18.24 -23.09
C LEU A 46 -7.88 18.49 -23.22
N ARG A 47 -7.50 19.72 -23.57
CA ARG A 47 -6.10 20.15 -23.57
C ARG A 47 -5.57 20.17 -22.14
N VAL A 48 -4.34 19.71 -21.92
CA VAL A 48 -3.66 19.74 -20.61
C VAL A 48 -3.33 21.17 -20.18
N ARG A 49 -3.12 21.40 -18.87
CA ARG A 49 -2.85 22.73 -18.26
C ARG A 49 -3.82 23.84 -18.70
N THR A 50 -5.01 23.50 -19.18
CA THR A 50 -5.93 24.44 -19.83
C THR A 50 -7.15 24.66 -18.94
N ARG A 51 -7.48 25.92 -18.69
CA ARG A 51 -8.70 26.29 -17.96
C ARG A 51 -9.89 26.19 -18.90
N TYR A 52 -10.87 25.40 -18.53
CA TYR A 52 -12.15 25.26 -19.20
C TYR A 52 -13.26 25.94 -18.41
N GLY A 53 -14.21 26.55 -19.13
CA GLY A 53 -15.51 26.96 -18.59
C GLY A 53 -16.56 25.95 -19.01
N VAL A 54 -17.35 25.47 -18.05
CA VAL A 54 -18.37 24.43 -18.24
C VAL A 54 -19.74 24.95 -17.81
N VAL A 55 -20.77 24.68 -18.61
CA VAL A 55 -22.17 25.05 -18.38
C VAL A 55 -23.09 23.84 -18.61
N VAL A 56 -24.24 23.81 -17.94
CA VAL A 56 -25.23 22.74 -18.10
C VAL A 56 -26.61 23.33 -18.40
N GLN A 57 -27.31 22.76 -19.39
CA GLN A 57 -28.67 23.15 -19.80
C GLN A 57 -29.60 21.94 -19.75
N ALA A 58 -30.65 21.98 -18.93
CA ALA A 58 -31.70 20.96 -18.97
C ALA A 58 -32.55 21.10 -20.24
N PHE A 59 -33.05 20.00 -20.80
CA PHE A 59 -34.04 20.05 -21.88
C PHE A 59 -35.22 19.11 -21.64
N ASN A 60 -36.37 19.46 -22.20
CA ASN A 60 -37.59 18.66 -22.20
C ASN A 60 -38.12 18.49 -23.64
N ALA A 61 -39.33 17.94 -23.78
CA ALA A 61 -39.99 17.74 -25.08
C ALA A 61 -40.24 19.04 -25.90
N LYS A 62 -40.12 20.23 -25.28
CA LYS A 62 -40.30 21.53 -25.94
C LYS A 62 -38.98 22.21 -26.30
N GLY A 63 -37.89 21.93 -25.60
CA GLY A 63 -36.58 22.49 -25.92
C GLY A 63 -35.65 22.61 -24.71
N ALA A 64 -34.55 23.32 -24.91
CA ALA A 64 -33.56 23.61 -23.89
C ALA A 64 -34.02 24.75 -22.97
N GLY A 65 -33.78 24.60 -21.67
CA GLY A 65 -33.88 25.65 -20.67
C GLY A 65 -32.64 26.55 -20.60
N PRO A 66 -32.62 27.49 -19.63
CA PRO A 66 -31.47 28.37 -19.43
C PRO A 66 -30.20 27.59 -19.04
N ALA A 67 -29.04 28.13 -19.41
CA ALA A 67 -27.75 27.60 -18.99
C ALA A 67 -27.47 27.92 -17.52
N SER A 68 -26.81 27.00 -16.84
CA SER A 68 -26.23 27.24 -15.51
C SER A 68 -25.18 28.35 -15.57
N GLU A 69 -24.81 28.84 -14.38
CA GLU A 69 -23.57 29.59 -14.21
C GLU A 69 -22.35 28.79 -14.74
N GLU A 70 -21.37 29.49 -15.29
CA GLU A 70 -20.14 28.88 -15.82
C GLU A 70 -19.22 28.48 -14.65
N VAL A 71 -18.91 27.19 -14.55
CA VAL A 71 -17.92 26.67 -13.59
C VAL A 71 -16.56 26.53 -14.29
N ALA A 72 -15.50 26.98 -13.62
CA ALA A 72 -14.14 26.89 -14.14
C ALA A 72 -13.40 25.67 -13.58
N ALA A 73 -12.78 24.88 -14.45
CA ALA A 73 -11.92 23.74 -14.08
C ALA A 73 -10.61 23.78 -14.89
N GLN A 74 -9.52 23.23 -14.37
CA GLN A 74 -8.21 23.19 -15.05
C GLN A 74 -7.68 21.76 -15.12
N THR A 75 -7.18 21.35 -16.28
CA THR A 75 -6.52 20.05 -16.50
C THR A 75 -5.06 20.06 -15.97
N LEU A 76 -4.55 18.93 -15.47
CA LEU A 76 -3.20 18.78 -14.88
C LEU A 76 -2.12 18.45 -15.94
N ASP A 77 -0.83 18.51 -15.56
CA ASP A 77 0.37 18.20 -16.34
C ASP A 77 1.35 17.25 -15.61
N PHE A 78 2.10 16.41 -16.35
CA PHE A 78 3.14 15.51 -15.80
C PHE A 78 4.43 15.53 -16.65
N VAL A 79 5.57 15.21 -16.02
CA VAL A 79 6.86 14.92 -16.70
C VAL A 79 6.77 13.67 -17.59
N PRO A 80 7.70 13.45 -18.54
CA PRO A 80 7.68 12.23 -19.37
C PRO A 80 7.75 10.97 -18.51
N VAL A 81 7.14 9.88 -18.94
CA VAL A 81 7.12 8.61 -18.19
C VAL A 81 7.92 7.57 -18.95
N ALA A 82 8.91 7.01 -18.25
CA ALA A 82 9.80 6.01 -18.79
C ALA A 82 9.09 4.66 -19.03
N PRO A 83 9.31 4.01 -20.18
CA PRO A 83 8.77 2.68 -20.48
C PRO A 83 9.51 1.56 -19.74
N ALA A 84 8.92 0.37 -19.71
CA ALA A 84 9.62 -0.84 -19.29
C ALA A 84 10.68 -1.27 -20.33
N VAL A 85 11.72 -2.00 -19.88
CA VAL A 85 12.83 -2.47 -20.75
C VAL A 85 12.33 -3.15 -22.02
N GLY A 86 11.28 -3.99 -21.92
CA GLY A 86 10.78 -4.80 -23.04
C GLY A 86 10.06 -4.02 -24.14
N ASP A 87 9.50 -2.86 -23.81
CA ASP A 87 8.81 -1.99 -24.77
C ASP A 87 9.78 -1.01 -25.44
N PHE A 88 10.92 -0.79 -24.77
CA PHE A 88 11.90 0.22 -25.12
C PHE A 88 13.12 -0.36 -25.84
N ILE A 89 13.65 -1.50 -25.41
CA ILE A 89 14.95 -2.03 -25.86
C ILE A 89 14.77 -3.34 -26.62
N ALA A 90 15.28 -3.38 -27.85
CA ALA A 90 15.46 -4.61 -28.62
C ALA A 90 16.95 -4.78 -28.96
N ALA A 91 17.58 -5.81 -28.39
CA ALA A 91 19.01 -6.08 -28.58
C ALA A 91 19.24 -7.31 -29.47
N ASN A 92 20.31 -7.27 -30.25
CA ASN A 92 20.79 -8.37 -31.10
C ASN A 92 22.25 -8.71 -30.75
N VAL A 93 22.95 -9.43 -31.63
CA VAL A 93 24.34 -9.89 -31.42
C VAL A 93 25.31 -8.73 -31.24
N SER A 94 25.22 -7.66 -32.04
CA SER A 94 26.19 -6.56 -32.01
C SER A 94 25.57 -5.17 -32.03
N TRP A 95 24.27 -5.06 -31.79
CA TRP A 95 23.57 -3.78 -31.79
C TRP A 95 22.36 -3.84 -30.86
N ALA A 96 21.86 -2.67 -30.47
CA ALA A 96 20.60 -2.52 -29.76
C ALA A 96 19.83 -1.31 -30.26
N THR A 97 18.52 -1.48 -30.43
CA THR A 97 17.59 -0.43 -30.84
C THR A 97 16.70 -0.02 -29.68
N PHE A 98 16.51 1.28 -29.52
CA PHE A 98 15.78 1.97 -28.48
C PHE A 98 14.59 2.69 -29.08
N ARG A 99 13.38 2.25 -28.77
CA ARG A 99 12.13 2.82 -29.27
C ARG A 99 11.75 4.05 -28.44
N LEU A 100 12.21 5.22 -28.86
CA LEU A 100 11.93 6.49 -28.20
C LEU A 100 10.42 6.77 -28.04
N SER A 101 9.61 6.26 -28.98
CA SER A 101 8.14 6.35 -28.94
C SER A 101 7.49 5.64 -27.74
N ALA A 102 8.21 4.73 -27.08
CA ALA A 102 7.71 4.05 -25.89
C ALA A 102 7.64 4.98 -24.67
N TRP A 103 8.37 6.11 -24.68
CA TRP A 103 8.28 7.13 -23.64
C TRP A 103 6.96 7.89 -23.75
N ARG A 104 6.17 7.86 -22.67
CA ARG A 104 4.92 8.62 -22.63
C ARG A 104 5.21 10.07 -22.27
N SER A 105 4.50 10.98 -22.90
CA SER A 105 4.78 12.41 -22.80
C SER A 105 4.32 13.05 -21.48
N GLY A 106 3.54 12.36 -20.64
CA GLY A 106 2.98 12.95 -19.42
C GLY A 106 1.94 14.04 -19.69
N GLY A 107 1.44 14.13 -20.92
CA GLY A 107 0.48 15.14 -21.35
C GLY A 107 1.09 16.33 -22.11
N CYS A 108 2.41 16.54 -22.05
CA CYS A 108 3.12 17.56 -22.85
C CYS A 108 4.17 16.90 -23.77
N PRO A 109 4.27 17.25 -25.06
CA PRO A 109 5.22 16.63 -25.99
C PRO A 109 6.66 16.61 -25.46
N ILE A 110 7.35 15.48 -25.63
CA ILE A 110 8.77 15.36 -25.28
C ILE A 110 9.58 16.20 -26.27
N THR A 111 10.38 17.11 -25.73
CA THR A 111 11.17 18.09 -26.47
C THR A 111 12.53 17.54 -26.90
N PHE A 112 13.21 16.76 -26.05
CA PHE A 112 14.44 16.05 -26.44
C PHE A 112 14.74 14.82 -25.58
N PHE A 113 15.63 13.96 -26.10
CA PHE A 113 16.23 12.82 -25.41
C PHE A 113 17.75 12.96 -25.26
N THR A 114 18.28 12.46 -24.15
CA THR A 114 19.70 12.12 -23.99
C THR A 114 19.81 10.64 -23.68
N VAL A 115 20.63 9.89 -24.43
CA VAL A 115 20.83 8.44 -24.31
C VAL A 115 22.31 8.17 -24.14
N LEU A 116 22.70 7.61 -23.01
CA LEU A 116 24.06 7.23 -22.67
C LEU A 116 24.12 5.72 -22.39
N TYR A 117 25.26 5.08 -22.68
CA TYR A 117 25.46 3.66 -22.42
C TYR A 117 26.87 3.34 -21.92
N LYS A 118 27.03 2.24 -21.20
CA LYS A 118 28.36 1.68 -20.83
C LYS A 118 28.29 0.18 -20.58
N ARG A 119 29.45 -0.49 -20.65
CA ARG A 119 29.55 -1.92 -20.32
C ARG A 119 29.35 -2.12 -18.82
N GLN A 120 28.49 -3.07 -18.43
CA GLN A 120 28.12 -3.26 -17.02
C GLN A 120 29.32 -3.65 -16.13
N SER A 121 30.31 -4.36 -16.67
CA SER A 121 31.51 -4.81 -15.95
C SER A 121 32.66 -3.80 -15.92
N SER A 122 32.51 -2.62 -16.53
CA SER A 122 33.57 -1.60 -16.59
C SER A 122 33.24 -0.41 -15.69
N PRO A 123 34.18 0.05 -14.83
CA PRO A 123 34.03 1.28 -14.06
C PRO A 123 34.20 2.57 -14.90
N GLY A 124 34.12 2.48 -16.24
CA GLY A 124 34.37 3.60 -17.15
C GLY A 124 33.22 4.60 -17.30
N ASP A 125 33.54 5.72 -17.98
CA ASP A 125 32.63 6.82 -18.26
C ASP A 125 31.51 6.43 -19.23
N TRP A 126 30.34 7.07 -19.04
CA TRP A 126 29.18 6.92 -19.92
C TRP A 126 29.50 7.37 -21.35
N LYS A 127 29.23 6.51 -22.33
CA LYS A 127 29.37 6.83 -23.75
C LYS A 127 28.05 7.42 -24.27
N PRO A 128 28.07 8.57 -24.97
CA PRO A 128 26.86 9.09 -25.57
C PRO A 128 26.46 8.26 -26.80
N ALA A 129 25.22 7.79 -26.81
CA ALA A 129 24.57 7.26 -28.00
C ALA A 129 23.80 8.36 -28.75
N ALA A 130 23.18 9.27 -28.00
CA ALA A 130 22.58 10.49 -28.51
C ALA A 130 22.56 11.55 -27.40
N THR A 131 22.87 12.79 -27.72
CA THR A 131 22.76 13.93 -26.79
C THR A 131 21.90 15.00 -27.44
N ASN A 132 20.86 15.47 -26.74
CA ASN A 132 19.91 16.47 -27.25
C ASN A 132 19.22 16.07 -28.56
N LEU A 133 18.76 14.82 -28.66
CA LEU A 133 17.95 14.38 -29.79
C LEU A 133 16.56 15.00 -29.68
N ASP A 134 16.34 16.10 -30.41
CA ASP A 134 15.07 16.82 -30.43
C ASP A 134 13.95 16.04 -31.13
N ALA A 135 12.72 16.52 -30.99
CA ALA A 135 11.53 15.88 -31.55
C ALA A 135 11.56 15.76 -33.09
N GLU A 136 12.15 16.71 -33.83
CA GLU A 136 12.24 16.66 -35.29
C GLU A 136 13.25 15.60 -35.75
N HIS A 137 14.41 15.56 -35.11
CA HIS A 137 15.42 14.53 -35.36
C HIS A 137 14.93 13.15 -34.92
N ALA A 138 14.23 13.03 -33.79
CA ALA A 138 13.60 11.77 -33.37
C ALA A 138 12.56 11.26 -34.39
N LEU A 139 11.80 12.17 -35.02
CA LEU A 139 10.87 11.82 -36.10
C LEU A 139 11.61 11.35 -37.36
N SER A 140 12.74 11.99 -37.71
CA SER A 140 13.59 11.57 -38.85
C SER A 140 14.13 10.14 -38.69
N LEU A 141 14.32 9.70 -37.44
CA LEU A 141 14.75 8.34 -37.07
C LEU A 141 13.57 7.35 -36.90
N GLN A 142 12.36 7.71 -37.32
CA GLN A 142 11.14 6.91 -37.08
C GLN A 142 10.94 6.57 -35.60
N GLN A 143 11.39 7.45 -34.69
CA GLN A 143 11.35 7.32 -33.24
C GLN A 143 12.09 6.07 -32.71
N GLN A 144 13.14 5.63 -33.41
CA GLN A 144 14.02 4.54 -32.98
C GLN A 144 15.48 4.98 -33.08
N LEU A 145 16.23 4.83 -31.99
CA LEU A 145 17.67 5.05 -31.95
C LEU A 145 18.39 3.70 -31.94
N THR A 146 19.41 3.49 -32.77
CA THR A 146 20.21 2.25 -32.75
C THR A 146 21.64 2.56 -32.31
N ILE A 147 22.17 1.75 -31.41
CA ILE A 147 23.60 1.70 -31.08
C ILE A 147 24.17 0.44 -31.72
N ASP A 148 25.14 0.63 -32.61
CA ASP A 148 25.88 -0.44 -33.28
C ASP A 148 27.21 -0.74 -32.56
N ASP A 149 27.95 -1.73 -33.08
CA ASP A 149 29.28 -2.14 -32.62
C ASP A 149 29.35 -2.53 -31.12
N LEU A 150 28.25 -3.07 -30.59
CA LEU A 150 28.22 -3.65 -29.26
C LEU A 150 28.92 -5.02 -29.27
N GLU A 151 29.72 -5.30 -28.25
CA GLU A 151 30.32 -6.63 -28.07
C GLU A 151 29.24 -7.71 -27.87
N PRO A 152 29.30 -8.86 -28.59
CA PRO A 152 28.38 -9.98 -28.39
C PRO A 152 28.43 -10.58 -26.99
N GLY A 153 27.30 -11.14 -26.55
CA GLY A 153 27.17 -11.83 -25.27
C GLY A 153 27.50 -10.96 -24.04
N THR A 154 27.31 -9.65 -24.13
CA THR A 154 27.79 -8.68 -23.14
C THR A 154 26.64 -7.86 -22.56
N TRP A 155 26.70 -7.62 -21.24
CA TRP A 155 25.75 -6.76 -20.55
C TRP A 155 26.14 -5.28 -20.60
N TYR A 156 25.15 -4.42 -20.85
CA TYR A 156 25.25 -2.97 -20.91
C TYR A 156 24.27 -2.32 -19.94
N GLN A 157 24.67 -1.17 -19.41
CA GLN A 157 23.80 -0.20 -18.74
C GLN A 157 23.50 0.93 -19.73
N LEU A 158 22.27 1.43 -19.67
CA LEU A 158 21.76 2.51 -20.50
C LEU A 158 21.10 3.54 -19.59
N LEU A 159 21.45 4.81 -19.70
CA LEU A 159 20.80 5.92 -19.02
C LEU A 159 20.10 6.78 -20.06
N VAL A 160 18.81 7.02 -19.87
CA VAL A 160 17.98 7.81 -20.79
C VAL A 160 17.28 8.92 -20.03
N THR A 161 17.47 10.15 -20.49
CA THR A 161 16.80 11.34 -19.98
C THR A 161 15.85 11.85 -21.05
N ALA A 162 14.56 11.91 -20.76
CA ALA A 162 13.54 12.52 -21.63
C ALA A 162 12.98 13.77 -20.98
N GLN A 163 12.87 14.87 -21.73
CA GLN A 163 12.44 16.15 -21.19
C GLN A 163 11.25 16.73 -21.94
N ASN A 164 10.26 17.22 -21.20
CA ASN A 164 9.17 18.06 -21.71
C ASN A 164 9.13 19.39 -20.93
N GLU A 165 8.13 20.24 -21.22
CA GLU A 165 7.95 21.52 -20.52
C GLU A 165 7.63 21.40 -19.01
N ALA A 166 7.17 20.24 -18.55
CA ALA A 166 6.91 19.98 -17.12
C ALA A 166 8.19 19.53 -16.36
N GLY A 167 9.23 19.07 -17.07
CA GLY A 167 10.50 18.64 -16.48
C GLY A 167 11.11 17.45 -17.22
N ALA A 168 12.18 16.90 -16.63
CA ALA A 168 12.90 15.74 -17.17
C ALA A 168 12.68 14.49 -16.33
N THR A 169 12.63 13.34 -16.99
CA THR A 169 12.60 12.02 -16.36
C THR A 169 13.81 11.23 -16.83
N GLU A 170 14.56 10.71 -15.87
CA GLU A 170 15.73 9.87 -16.08
C GLU A 170 15.39 8.41 -15.77
N ALA A 171 15.80 7.50 -16.64
CA ALA A 171 15.61 6.06 -16.47
C ALA A 171 16.87 5.29 -16.83
N GLU A 172 17.27 4.40 -15.91
CA GLU A 172 18.36 3.45 -16.13
C GLU A 172 17.82 2.08 -16.52
N TYR A 173 18.42 1.50 -17.56
CA TYR A 173 18.10 0.18 -18.06
C TYR A 173 19.33 -0.70 -18.12
N VAL A 174 19.10 -2.01 -18.04
CA VAL A 174 20.14 -3.03 -18.21
C VAL A 174 19.69 -3.99 -19.31
N PHE A 175 20.54 -4.20 -20.31
CA PHE A 175 20.27 -5.11 -21.42
C PHE A 175 21.54 -5.90 -21.79
N ALA A 176 21.36 -7.05 -22.45
CA ALA A 176 22.46 -7.85 -22.96
C ALA A 176 22.35 -7.99 -24.48
N THR A 177 23.48 -7.95 -25.17
CA THR A 177 23.56 -8.45 -26.54
C THR A 177 23.46 -9.97 -26.57
N LEU A 178 22.99 -10.50 -27.68
CA LEU A 178 22.95 -11.95 -27.89
C LEU A 178 24.36 -12.50 -28.02
N THR A 179 24.56 -13.75 -27.61
CA THR A 179 25.79 -14.49 -27.92
C THR A 179 25.99 -14.59 -29.45
N PRO A 180 27.21 -14.86 -29.95
CA PRO A 180 27.44 -15.04 -31.39
C PRO A 180 26.54 -16.10 -32.05
N GLN A 181 25.99 -17.03 -31.27
CA GLN A 181 25.06 -18.08 -31.70
C GLN A 181 23.58 -17.69 -31.54
N GLY A 182 23.27 -16.43 -31.20
CA GLY A 182 21.91 -15.92 -31.03
C GLY A 182 21.22 -16.26 -29.70
N GLY A 183 21.93 -16.92 -28.77
CA GLY A 183 21.41 -17.26 -27.44
C GLY A 183 21.46 -16.10 -26.44
N SER A 184 20.59 -16.13 -25.43
CA SER A 184 20.56 -15.16 -24.33
C SER A 184 21.65 -15.44 -23.28
N VAL A 185 22.20 -14.37 -22.70
CA VAL A 185 23.24 -14.45 -21.66
C VAL A 185 22.58 -14.58 -20.29
N LYS A 186 22.98 -15.57 -19.49
CA LYS A 186 22.51 -15.68 -18.10
C LYS A 186 23.05 -14.50 -17.28
N ARG A 187 22.16 -13.84 -16.54
CA ARG A 187 22.54 -12.77 -15.60
C ARG A 187 23.20 -13.42 -14.39
N THR A 188 24.51 -13.26 -14.22
CA THR A 188 25.19 -13.65 -12.98
C THR A 188 24.84 -12.64 -11.88
N PRO A 189 24.29 -13.08 -10.73
CA PRO A 189 24.25 -12.26 -9.53
C PRO A 189 25.69 -12.01 -9.09
N PHE A 190 26.09 -10.75 -8.93
CA PHE A 190 27.36 -10.46 -8.27
C PHE A 190 27.10 -10.30 -6.76
N GLY A 191 27.78 -11.12 -5.97
CA GLY A 191 27.73 -11.05 -4.51
C GLY A 191 28.26 -12.23 -3.69
N GLU A 192 28.99 -13.22 -4.22
CA GLU A 192 29.79 -14.16 -3.39
C GLU A 192 31.23 -14.29 -3.94
N ALA A 193 32.16 -13.81 -3.11
CA ALA A 193 33.62 -13.92 -2.95
C ALA A 193 34.55 -14.42 -4.07
N GLU A 194 35.69 -13.71 -4.20
CA GLU A 194 37.01 -14.32 -3.93
C GLU A 194 38.01 -13.27 -3.41
N ALA A 195 38.81 -13.68 -2.42
CA ALA A 195 39.73 -12.85 -1.66
C ALA A 195 41.11 -12.73 -2.35
N ALA A 196 41.69 -11.53 -2.34
CA ALA A 196 43.13 -11.29 -2.43
C ALA A 196 43.52 -9.97 -1.72
N VAL A 197 44.65 -10.00 -1.02
CA VAL A 197 45.17 -9.10 0.04
C VAL A 197 46.25 -8.14 -0.57
N PRO A 198 46.64 -6.99 0.04
CA PRO A 198 46.40 -5.63 -0.44
C PRO A 198 47.60 -4.96 -1.15
N GLY A 199 47.33 -3.85 -1.85
CA GLY A 199 48.35 -2.97 -2.42
C GLY A 199 48.05 -1.51 -2.11
N ASP A 200 48.84 -0.96 -1.20
CA ASP A 200 48.98 0.44 -0.82
C ASP A 200 49.04 1.40 -2.04
N LEU A 201 48.37 2.55 -1.94
CA LEU A 201 48.91 3.84 -2.40
C LEU A 201 48.06 5.01 -1.87
N SER A 202 48.69 5.75 -0.99
CA SER A 202 48.29 7.04 -0.42
C SER A 202 48.45 8.20 -1.41
N ARG A 203 47.60 9.24 -1.28
CA ARG A 203 47.80 10.72 -1.48
C ARG A 203 46.57 11.36 -2.17
N HIS A 204 45.79 12.21 -1.50
CA HIS A 204 45.97 13.64 -1.11
C HIS A 204 45.64 14.68 -2.21
N VAL A 205 45.05 15.78 -1.72
CA VAL A 205 44.72 17.09 -2.33
C VAL A 205 43.34 17.10 -3.04
N GLY A 206 42.37 17.97 -2.74
CA GLY A 206 42.37 19.27 -2.05
C GLY A 206 41.56 20.26 -2.90
N ASP A 207 40.89 21.21 -2.24
CA ASP A 207 40.20 22.41 -2.77
C ASP A 207 38.71 22.19 -3.15
N GLN A 208 37.72 22.58 -2.33
CA GLN A 208 37.30 23.92 -1.91
C GLN A 208 37.19 24.94 -3.05
N GLU A 209 35.96 25.17 -3.53
CA GLU A 209 35.51 26.52 -3.89
C GLU A 209 34.03 26.71 -3.50
N THR A 210 33.77 27.85 -2.89
CA THR A 210 32.52 28.30 -2.26
C THR A 210 31.71 29.22 -3.18
N CYS A 211 30.38 29.05 -3.12
CA CYS A 211 29.27 29.99 -3.35
C CYS A 211 29.49 31.38 -3.99
N SER A 212 28.66 31.69 -5.00
CA SER A 212 27.96 32.98 -5.07
C SER A 212 26.59 32.91 -5.77
N SER A 213 25.59 33.29 -4.97
CA SER A 213 24.17 33.70 -5.14
C SER A 213 23.53 34.12 -6.48
N SER A 214 22.20 33.91 -6.48
CA SER A 214 21.08 34.68 -7.10
C SER A 214 20.51 34.09 -8.40
N THR A 215 19.20 33.88 -8.61
CA THR A 215 17.98 34.07 -7.78
C THR A 215 16.81 33.34 -8.47
N GLN A 216 15.96 32.71 -7.64
CA GLN A 216 14.49 32.66 -7.74
C GLN A 216 13.79 31.95 -8.90
N GLY A 217 13.11 30.85 -8.55
CA GLY A 217 11.90 30.39 -9.21
C GLY A 217 11.48 28.99 -8.78
N LEU A 218 10.31 28.86 -8.12
CA LEU A 218 9.56 27.63 -7.79
C LEU A 218 9.83 26.96 -6.43
N SER A 219 9.35 27.61 -5.36
CA SER A 219 8.90 26.90 -4.14
C SER A 219 7.82 27.69 -3.40
N GLU A 220 6.62 27.81 -3.98
CA GLU A 220 5.45 28.31 -3.26
C GLU A 220 4.23 27.48 -3.64
N CYS A 221 3.95 26.43 -2.87
CA CYS A 221 2.61 25.89 -2.64
C CYS A 221 2.62 24.78 -1.57
N TYR A 222 3.16 25.05 -0.37
CA TYR A 222 2.85 24.27 0.83
C TYR A 222 3.16 25.09 2.09
N ARG A 223 2.38 26.15 2.32
CA ARG A 223 2.32 26.82 3.63
C ARG A 223 1.11 27.77 3.70
N ARG A 224 -0.04 27.22 4.10
CA ARG A 224 -1.12 27.98 4.77
C ARG A 224 -1.88 27.06 5.73
N ALA A 225 -1.32 26.85 6.92
CA ALA A 225 -2.13 26.70 8.11
C ALA A 225 -2.15 28.08 8.80
N PRO A 226 -3.31 28.60 9.24
CA PRO A 226 -3.36 29.91 9.87
C PRO A 226 -2.68 29.86 11.26
N ASN A 227 -1.75 30.79 11.48
CA ASN A 227 -1.27 31.17 12.80
C ASN A 227 -2.46 31.70 13.61
N ILE A 228 -2.90 30.93 14.61
CA ILE A 228 -3.73 31.48 15.69
C ILE A 228 -2.78 31.91 16.80
N ASN A 229 -2.83 33.20 17.12
CA ASN A 229 -2.04 33.84 18.15
C ASN A 229 -2.14 33.10 19.48
N ALA A 230 -0.97 32.82 20.06
CA ALA A 230 -0.83 32.48 21.46
C ALA A 230 -1.27 33.68 22.31
N GLN A 231 -2.39 33.54 23.03
CA GLN A 231 -2.73 34.39 24.16
C GLN A 231 -3.12 33.50 25.35
N GLU A 232 -2.27 33.61 26.37
CA GLU A 232 -2.49 33.37 27.80
C GLU A 232 -3.08 32.02 28.25
N ALA A 233 -2.17 31.14 28.69
CA ALA A 233 -2.47 29.98 29.53
C ALA A 233 -2.73 30.40 30.99
N PRO A 234 -3.81 29.92 31.66
CA PRO A 234 -3.95 29.97 33.12
C PRO A 234 -3.37 28.70 33.79
N PRO A 235 -3.22 28.67 35.13
CA PRO A 235 -1.98 28.23 35.77
C PRO A 235 -1.86 26.73 36.04
N VAL A 236 -0.60 26.29 35.93
CA VAL A 236 0.10 25.18 36.59
C VAL A 236 -0.71 24.40 37.65
N ALA A 237 -1.06 23.15 37.33
CA ALA A 237 -1.38 22.11 38.29
C ALA A 237 -0.07 21.59 38.96
N PRO A 238 -0.12 21.11 40.22
CA PRO A 238 1.01 21.19 41.13
C PRO A 238 2.17 20.27 40.72
N THR A 239 3.37 20.84 40.66
CA THR A 239 4.63 20.10 40.69
C THR A 239 4.72 19.28 41.98
N VAL A 240 4.51 17.97 41.86
CA VAL A 240 4.96 17.01 42.87
C VAL A 240 6.49 17.00 42.81
N ARG A 241 7.13 17.50 43.87
CA ARG A 241 8.59 17.41 44.02
C ARG A 241 9.00 15.94 44.13
N PRO A 242 10.03 15.47 43.38
CA PRO A 242 10.60 14.17 43.65
C PRO A 242 11.30 14.21 45.02
N SER A 243 10.88 13.32 45.91
CA SER A 243 11.57 13.02 47.16
C SER A 243 12.97 12.52 46.83
N ARG A 244 14.00 13.27 47.23
CA ARG A 244 15.41 12.87 47.11
C ARG A 244 15.66 11.67 48.02
N ARG A 245 15.74 10.46 47.46
CA ARG A 245 16.17 9.27 48.21
C ARG A 245 17.66 9.38 48.51
N ALA A 246 18.04 9.16 49.76
CA ALA A 246 19.44 9.07 50.19
C ALA A 246 20.14 7.87 49.52
N PRO A 247 21.47 7.92 49.29
CA PRO A 247 22.20 6.81 48.69
C PRO A 247 22.28 5.65 49.70
N GLY A 248 21.50 4.59 49.42
CA GLY A 248 21.60 3.30 50.10
C GLY A 248 22.59 2.38 49.38
N SER A 249 23.24 1.52 50.13
CA SER A 249 24.24 0.50 49.73
C SER A 249 23.80 -0.42 48.58
N PRO A 250 24.75 -1.07 47.85
CA PRO A 250 24.47 -1.88 46.67
C PRO A 250 23.82 -3.21 47.05
N GLY A 251 22.49 -3.21 47.18
CA GLY A 251 21.66 -4.42 47.17
C GLY A 251 20.89 -4.48 45.85
N SER A 252 20.66 -5.68 45.31
CA SER A 252 19.95 -5.88 44.05
C SER A 252 18.64 -5.08 44.02
N THR A 253 18.52 -4.13 43.09
CA THR A 253 17.29 -3.35 42.92
C THR A 253 16.38 -4.02 41.92
N ASN A 254 15.14 -4.30 42.31
CA ASN A 254 14.10 -4.73 41.39
C ASN A 254 13.48 -3.48 40.76
N VAL A 255 13.30 -3.47 39.44
CA VAL A 255 12.69 -2.34 38.73
C VAL A 255 11.49 -2.84 37.94
N THR A 256 10.40 -2.08 38.00
CA THR A 256 9.15 -2.38 37.29
C THR A 256 8.88 -1.33 36.23
N LEU A 257 8.69 -1.77 34.99
CA LEU A 257 8.24 -0.95 33.87
C LEU A 257 6.76 -1.24 33.59
N THR A 258 5.93 -0.20 33.53
CA THR A 258 4.58 -0.30 32.97
C THR A 258 4.61 0.07 31.50
N VAL A 259 4.07 -0.78 30.64
CA VAL A 259 3.96 -0.58 29.20
C VAL A 259 2.49 -0.49 28.83
N VAL A 260 2.17 0.47 27.98
CA VAL A 260 0.88 0.62 27.33
C VAL A 260 1.10 0.45 25.84
N HIS A 261 0.29 -0.38 25.18
CA HIS A 261 0.44 -0.73 23.77
C HIS A 261 -0.92 -0.95 23.10
N SER A 262 -0.91 -0.90 21.77
CA SER A 262 -2.08 -1.07 20.93
C SER A 262 -1.71 -1.84 19.68
N GLY A 263 -2.68 -2.57 19.11
CA GLY A 263 -2.56 -3.20 17.81
C GLY A 263 -2.85 -2.21 16.67
N SER A 264 -3.32 -2.74 15.53
CA SER A 264 -3.58 -1.92 14.34
C SER A 264 -4.78 -1.00 14.53
N LEU A 265 -4.64 0.25 14.09
CA LEU A 265 -5.76 1.19 14.02
C LEU A 265 -6.66 0.97 12.80
N TYR A 266 -6.12 0.46 11.68
CA TYR A 266 -6.82 0.36 10.40
C TYR A 266 -7.55 1.63 9.95
N SER A 267 -6.97 2.79 10.25
CA SER A 267 -7.56 4.11 9.99
C SER A 267 -8.91 4.35 10.69
N GLN A 268 -9.25 3.51 11.66
CA GLN A 268 -10.43 3.63 12.51
C GLN A 268 -10.09 4.47 13.74
N PHE A 269 -10.19 5.79 13.58
CA PHE A 269 -9.91 6.75 14.65
C PHE A 269 -11.13 7.05 15.53
N LEU A 270 -12.32 6.65 15.08
CA LEU A 270 -13.58 6.79 15.79
C LEU A 270 -13.94 5.48 16.47
N GLU A 271 -14.84 5.57 17.44
CA GLU A 271 -15.39 4.42 18.15
C GLU A 271 -16.00 3.39 17.18
N VAL A 272 -15.83 2.12 17.51
CA VAL A 272 -16.46 0.96 16.88
C VAL A 272 -17.35 0.23 17.88
N ASP A 273 -18.26 -0.59 17.39
CA ASP A 273 -18.92 -1.56 18.27
C ASP A 273 -18.02 -2.76 18.56
N LYS A 274 -18.54 -3.72 19.36
CA LYS A 274 -17.84 -4.96 19.69
C LYS A 274 -17.52 -5.87 18.51
N ASP A 275 -18.22 -5.71 17.40
CA ASP A 275 -18.06 -6.49 16.16
C ASP A 275 -17.20 -5.72 15.14
N ASP A 276 -16.45 -4.70 15.58
CA ASP A 276 -15.59 -3.84 14.77
C ASP A 276 -16.32 -2.96 13.74
N LYS A 277 -17.63 -2.74 13.91
CA LYS A 277 -18.47 -1.96 12.98
C LYS A 277 -18.66 -0.52 13.42
N GLU A 278 -19.25 0.29 12.53
CA GLU A 278 -19.62 1.67 12.85
C GLU A 278 -20.48 1.74 14.13
N CYS A 279 -20.00 2.57 15.06
CA CYS A 279 -20.72 2.93 16.27
C CYS A 279 -21.86 3.91 15.93
N THR A 280 -23.10 3.43 15.96
CA THR A 280 -24.31 4.23 15.68
C THR A 280 -24.75 5.02 16.92
N ALA A 281 -25.61 6.03 16.73
CA ALA A 281 -26.18 6.79 17.85
C ALA A 281 -26.93 5.89 18.87
N SER A 282 -27.59 4.83 18.40
CA SER A 282 -28.26 3.87 19.27
C SER A 282 -27.28 3.04 20.09
N LYS A 283 -26.14 2.63 19.52
CA LYS A 283 -25.09 1.91 20.25
C LYS A 283 -24.39 2.80 21.26
N ARG A 284 -24.11 4.06 20.93
CA ARG A 284 -23.59 5.05 21.90
C ARG A 284 -24.51 5.24 23.09
N ALA A 285 -25.82 5.26 22.86
CA ALA A 285 -26.79 5.41 23.95
C ALA A 285 -26.88 4.17 24.86
N LEU A 286 -26.36 3.02 24.41
CA LEU A 286 -26.29 1.76 25.15
C LEU A 286 -24.89 1.51 25.73
N ASP A 287 -23.96 2.46 25.58
CA ASP A 287 -22.55 2.31 25.97
C ASP A 287 -21.82 1.15 25.25
N ASP A 288 -22.30 0.74 24.09
CA ASP A 288 -21.78 -0.38 23.27
C ASP A 288 -20.73 0.09 22.24
N CYS A 289 -19.94 1.11 22.57
CA CYS A 289 -18.95 1.70 21.68
C CYS A 289 -17.59 1.81 22.34
N PHE A 290 -16.56 1.39 21.60
CA PHE A 290 -15.21 1.21 22.09
C PHE A 290 -14.18 1.77 21.12
N GLY A 291 -12.99 2.10 21.63
CA GLY A 291 -11.83 2.45 20.81
C GLY A 291 -11.51 3.93 20.81
N GLY A 292 -10.98 4.42 19.70
CA GLY A 292 -10.49 5.80 19.55
C GLY A 292 -9.04 5.85 19.09
N ALA A 293 -8.28 6.83 19.59
CA ALA A 293 -6.88 7.01 19.23
C ALA A 293 -6.01 7.31 20.45
N ALA A 294 -4.83 6.68 20.52
CA ALA A 294 -3.84 6.90 21.55
C ALA A 294 -2.61 7.65 21.01
N ARG A 295 -1.91 8.38 21.88
CA ARG A 295 -0.62 8.99 21.52
C ARG A 295 0.44 7.92 21.38
N ILE A 296 1.07 7.84 20.22
CA ILE A 296 2.10 6.83 19.93
C ILE A 296 3.49 7.42 20.16
N ARG A 297 4.28 6.78 21.03
CA ARG A 297 5.69 7.13 21.28
C ARG A 297 6.64 6.35 20.38
N PHE A 298 6.41 5.05 20.25
CA PHE A 298 7.18 4.15 19.40
C PHE A 298 6.24 3.34 18.53
N GLN A 299 6.61 3.14 17.28
CA GLN A 299 5.85 2.38 16.29
C GLN A 299 6.79 1.47 15.51
N THR A 300 6.31 0.33 15.05
CA THR A 300 6.97 -0.48 14.01
C THR A 300 6.12 -0.48 12.74
N LEU A 301 6.69 -0.89 11.62
CA LEU A 301 5.95 -1.03 10.37
C LEU A 301 5.24 -2.38 10.33
N GLY A 302 3.99 -2.37 9.87
CA GLY A 302 3.23 -3.56 9.52
C GLY A 302 3.14 -3.75 8.01
N VAL A 303 2.45 -4.82 7.61
CA VAL A 303 2.25 -5.17 6.20
C VAL A 303 1.50 -4.06 5.43
N ARG A 304 0.52 -3.42 6.08
CA ARG A 304 -0.38 -2.45 5.42
C ARG A 304 0.30 -1.13 5.07
N GLU A 305 1.35 -0.75 5.80
CA GLU A 305 2.16 0.43 5.48
C GLU A 305 2.83 0.32 4.09
N PHE A 306 2.93 -0.89 3.53
CA PHE A 306 3.52 -1.13 2.20
C PHE A 306 2.49 -1.35 1.08
N TYR A 307 1.19 -1.10 1.31
CA TYR A 307 0.16 -1.25 0.26
C TYR A 307 0.36 -0.29 -0.91
N ASP A 308 0.67 0.98 -0.62
CA ASP A 308 0.95 2.01 -1.63
C ASP A 308 2.45 2.07 -2.04
N GLY A 309 3.20 1.02 -1.67
CA GLY A 309 4.64 0.89 -1.90
C GLY A 309 5.52 1.97 -1.27
N PRO A 310 6.79 2.13 -1.70
CA PRO A 310 7.74 3.03 -1.04
C PRO A 310 7.27 4.48 -0.96
N ARG A 311 6.54 4.98 -1.98
CA ARG A 311 6.01 6.35 -1.97
C ARG A 311 4.89 6.53 -0.95
N GLY A 312 4.12 5.49 -0.66
CA GLY A 312 3.10 5.48 0.40
C GLY A 312 3.66 5.73 1.81
N LEU A 313 4.94 5.46 2.03
CA LEU A 313 5.61 5.72 3.31
C LEU A 313 5.99 7.19 3.51
N LEU A 314 5.99 8.02 2.45
CA LEU A 314 6.40 9.41 2.54
C LEU A 314 5.57 10.23 3.55
N PRO A 315 4.23 10.19 3.54
CA PRO A 315 3.43 10.94 4.52
C PRO A 315 3.68 10.48 5.95
N LEU A 316 3.93 9.18 6.15
CA LEU A 316 4.27 8.63 7.46
C LEU A 316 5.62 9.17 7.96
N PHE A 317 6.68 9.08 7.15
CA PHE A 317 8.02 9.49 7.59
C PHE A 317 8.17 11.02 7.69
N THR A 318 7.43 11.79 6.89
CA THR A 318 7.49 13.26 6.91
C THR A 318 6.49 13.91 7.88
N GLY A 319 5.35 13.26 8.13
CA GLY A 319 4.27 13.79 8.95
C GLY A 319 4.40 13.53 10.45
N LEU A 320 5.27 12.61 10.86
CA LEU A 320 5.46 12.29 12.28
C LEU A 320 6.12 13.44 13.04
N ASN A 321 5.58 13.70 14.24
CA ASN A 321 6.22 14.58 15.21
C ASN A 321 7.55 13.97 15.65
N LYS A 322 8.55 14.82 15.95
CA LYS A 322 9.85 14.43 16.53
C LYS A 322 9.74 13.58 17.80
N SER A 323 8.59 13.60 18.47
CA SER A 323 8.32 12.79 19.65
C SER A 323 8.00 11.33 19.34
N THR A 324 7.68 10.96 18.11
CA THR A 324 7.32 9.60 17.72
C THR A 324 8.44 9.01 16.89
N GLN A 325 8.88 7.80 17.24
CA GLN A 325 9.98 7.12 16.55
C GLN A 325 9.50 5.81 15.95
N ILE A 326 9.78 5.61 14.67
CA ILE A 326 9.58 4.32 14.01
C ILE A 326 10.85 3.49 14.19
N VAL A 327 10.68 2.27 14.69
CA VAL A 327 11.72 1.26 14.77
C VAL A 327 11.37 0.08 13.86
N VAL A 328 12.31 -0.37 13.03
CA VAL A 328 12.21 -1.61 12.27
C VAL A 328 13.60 -2.04 11.85
N CYS A 329 14.02 -3.24 12.25
CA CYS A 329 15.40 -3.65 12.11
C CYS A 329 15.65 -4.42 10.79
N ASN A 330 14.66 -5.19 10.33
CA ASN A 330 14.79 -6.09 9.18
C ASN A 330 14.28 -5.49 7.87
N VAL A 331 14.26 -4.16 7.76
CA VAL A 331 13.94 -3.43 6.53
C VAL A 331 15.08 -2.46 6.20
N ASP A 332 15.57 -2.54 4.97
CA ASP A 332 16.56 -1.61 4.43
C ASP A 332 15.93 -0.64 3.42
N PHE A 333 15.97 0.65 3.77
CA PHE A 333 15.48 1.76 2.96
C PHE A 333 16.58 2.44 2.14
N LYS A 334 17.86 2.10 2.34
CA LYS A 334 19.00 2.83 1.76
C LYS A 334 19.11 2.73 0.24
N ARG A 335 18.42 1.78 -0.37
CA ARG A 335 18.38 1.62 -1.83
C ARG A 335 17.25 2.42 -2.47
N ASP A 336 16.36 3.01 -1.68
CA ASP A 336 15.27 3.83 -2.19
C ASP A 336 15.68 5.31 -2.26
N PRO A 337 15.82 5.88 -3.48
CA PRO A 337 16.28 7.26 -3.65
C PRO A 337 15.31 8.31 -3.10
N THR A 338 14.05 7.93 -2.87
CA THR A 338 13.01 8.81 -2.34
C THR A 338 13.03 8.84 -0.82
N LEU A 339 13.31 7.69 -0.18
CA LEU A 339 13.23 7.54 1.27
C LEU A 339 14.59 7.76 1.98
N GLU A 340 15.71 7.44 1.34
CA GLU A 340 17.03 7.39 1.99
C GLU A 340 17.45 8.70 2.68
N LYS A 341 16.93 9.84 2.24
CA LYS A 341 17.29 11.19 2.73
C LYS A 341 16.29 11.79 3.71
N LEU A 342 15.27 11.04 4.12
CA LEU A 342 14.22 11.58 4.97
C LEU A 342 14.69 11.78 6.41
N PRO A 343 14.24 12.86 7.08
CA PRO A 343 14.72 13.24 8.40
C PRO A 343 14.30 12.27 9.51
N ASN A 344 13.17 11.55 9.33
CA ASN A 344 12.67 10.57 10.30
C ASN A 344 12.67 9.15 9.71
N LEU A 345 13.72 8.79 8.97
CA LEU A 345 13.87 7.42 8.50
C LEU A 345 13.87 6.44 9.70
N PRO A 346 13.17 5.29 9.62
CA PRO A 346 13.12 4.35 10.73
C PRO A 346 14.51 3.89 11.17
N THR A 347 14.70 3.76 12.49
CA THR A 347 15.93 3.18 13.06
C THR A 347 15.73 1.69 13.34
N ARG A 348 16.81 0.93 13.50
CA ARG A 348 16.70 -0.49 13.87
C ARG A 348 16.13 -0.66 15.28
N SER A 349 16.68 0.11 16.20
CA SER A 349 16.27 0.17 17.59
C SER A 349 16.42 1.58 18.17
N THR A 350 16.02 1.76 19.42
CA THR A 350 16.24 2.97 20.22
C THR A 350 16.33 2.62 21.70
N ILE A 351 16.90 3.53 22.49
CA ILE A 351 16.96 3.39 23.95
C ILE A 351 16.14 4.51 24.57
N LEU A 352 15.16 4.12 25.38
CA LEU A 352 14.44 5.00 26.28
C LEU A 352 15.04 4.88 27.68
N THR A 353 15.36 6.01 28.29
CA THR A 353 15.69 6.09 29.71
C THR A 353 14.47 6.60 30.48
N VAL A 354 13.95 5.77 31.39
CA VAL A 354 12.86 6.12 32.31
C VAL A 354 13.46 6.11 33.71
N ASP A 355 13.65 7.28 34.30
CA ASP A 355 14.47 7.45 35.51
C ASP A 355 15.88 6.84 35.33
N ASP A 356 16.25 5.83 36.11
CA ASP A 356 17.54 5.11 35.98
C ASP A 356 17.44 3.84 35.10
N LEU A 357 16.24 3.52 34.58
CA LEU A 357 15.98 2.33 33.79
C LEU A 357 16.22 2.59 32.29
N LYS A 358 17.22 1.89 31.73
CA LYS A 358 17.39 1.78 30.28
C LYS A 358 16.52 0.68 29.68
N VAL A 359 15.63 1.06 28.76
CA VAL A 359 14.74 0.19 27.98
C VAL A 359 15.15 0.26 26.51
N GLY A 360 15.61 -0.86 25.97
CA GLY A 360 15.86 -1.02 24.54
C GLY A 360 14.56 -1.37 23.82
N ILE A 361 14.32 -0.76 22.67
CA ILE A 361 13.12 -0.95 21.85
C ILE A 361 13.60 -1.27 20.45
N VAL A 362 13.33 -2.48 19.97
CA VAL A 362 13.68 -2.94 18.62
C VAL A 362 12.40 -3.27 17.86
N GLY A 363 12.31 -2.86 16.60
CA GLY A 363 11.16 -3.17 15.75
C GLY A 363 11.47 -4.30 14.77
N TYR A 364 10.45 -5.04 14.36
CA TYR A 364 10.52 -5.98 13.24
C TYR A 364 9.20 -6.00 12.47
N ILE A 365 9.27 -6.53 11.24
CA ILE A 365 8.12 -6.87 10.41
C ILE A 365 8.24 -8.33 9.95
N ASP A 366 7.12 -9.02 9.83
CA ASP A 366 7.08 -10.37 9.27
C ASP A 366 7.42 -10.37 7.76
N ASP A 367 8.08 -11.42 7.26
CA ASP A 367 8.46 -11.54 5.85
C ASP A 367 7.25 -11.73 4.91
N GLN A 368 6.06 -12.02 5.46
CA GLN A 368 4.79 -12.03 4.76
C GLN A 368 4.50 -10.73 4.00
N VAL A 369 5.10 -9.60 4.40
CA VAL A 369 5.02 -8.33 3.65
C VAL A 369 5.45 -8.47 2.19
N LEU A 370 6.40 -9.37 1.89
CA LEU A 370 6.87 -9.66 0.53
C LEU A 370 5.80 -10.37 -0.32
N THR A 371 4.82 -10.99 0.33
CA THR A 371 3.74 -11.74 -0.31
C THR A 371 2.38 -11.05 -0.25
N LEU A 372 2.15 -10.22 0.76
CA LEU A 372 0.84 -9.61 1.08
C LEU A 372 0.76 -8.11 0.76
N ALA A 373 1.89 -7.46 0.51
CA ALA A 373 1.97 -6.03 0.19
C ALA A 373 2.88 -5.75 -1.02
N GLN A 374 3.19 -4.48 -1.27
CA GLN A 374 3.98 -4.04 -2.43
C GLN A 374 5.20 -3.20 -2.03
N PRO A 375 6.17 -3.75 -1.25
CA PRO A 375 7.34 -2.99 -0.80
C PRO A 375 8.22 -2.49 -1.94
N GLY A 376 8.07 -3.05 -3.16
CA GLY A 376 8.80 -2.61 -4.34
C GLY A 376 10.26 -3.10 -4.37
N PRO A 377 10.96 -2.92 -5.51
CA PRO A 377 12.29 -3.47 -5.71
C PRO A 377 13.41 -2.71 -4.98
N THR A 378 13.13 -1.50 -4.49
CA THR A 378 14.07 -0.62 -3.79
C THR A 378 14.12 -0.86 -2.28
N ILE A 379 13.14 -1.58 -1.72
CA ILE A 379 13.09 -1.94 -0.30
C ILE A 379 13.46 -3.41 -0.15
N THR A 380 14.42 -3.69 0.73
CA THR A 380 14.79 -5.06 1.07
C THR A 380 14.22 -5.39 2.45
N VAL A 381 13.40 -6.44 2.53
CA VAL A 381 12.93 -7.01 3.78
C VAL A 381 13.59 -8.37 3.97
N THR A 382 14.17 -8.60 5.13
CA THR A 382 14.79 -9.89 5.50
C THR A 382 13.98 -10.58 6.58
N GLU A 383 14.24 -11.87 6.78
CA GLU A 383 13.69 -12.61 7.91
C GLU A 383 14.10 -11.94 9.25
N PRO A 384 13.18 -11.81 10.23
CA PRO A 384 13.40 -11.00 11.43
C PRO A 384 14.35 -11.60 12.48
N LEU A 385 14.53 -12.93 12.56
CA LEU A 385 15.25 -13.60 13.65
C LEU A 385 16.70 -13.12 13.78
N GLU A 386 17.47 -13.12 12.70
CA GLU A 386 18.88 -12.71 12.75
C GLU A 386 19.04 -11.24 13.14
N CYS A 387 18.17 -10.40 12.61
CA CYS A 387 18.20 -8.98 12.89
C CYS A 387 17.88 -8.69 14.36
N LEU A 388 16.79 -9.28 14.89
CA LEU A 388 16.41 -9.16 16.29
C LEU A 388 17.50 -9.71 17.21
N ARG A 389 18.11 -10.85 16.87
CA ARG A 389 19.21 -11.46 17.64
C ARG A 389 20.40 -10.52 17.77
N ASN A 390 20.81 -9.90 16.67
CA ASN A 390 21.97 -9.01 16.68
C ASN A 390 21.67 -7.70 17.40
N GLU A 391 20.53 -7.10 17.11
CA GLU A 391 20.16 -5.79 17.67
C GLU A 391 19.85 -5.87 19.17
N SER A 392 19.18 -6.94 19.63
CA SER A 392 18.92 -7.15 21.07
C SER A 392 20.22 -7.32 21.87
N LYS A 393 21.23 -8.02 21.34
CA LYS A 393 22.56 -8.10 21.94
C LYS A 393 23.25 -6.75 22.04
N ILE A 394 23.13 -5.90 21.01
CA ILE A 394 23.68 -4.54 21.03
C ILE A 394 23.02 -3.74 22.16
N LEU A 395 21.69 -3.79 22.28
CA LEU A 395 20.95 -3.11 23.34
C LEU A 395 21.39 -3.61 24.73
N ARG A 396 21.56 -4.92 24.91
CA ARG A 396 22.09 -5.50 26.16
C ARG A 396 23.51 -5.00 26.48
N ALA A 397 24.39 -4.99 25.49
CA ALA A 397 25.76 -4.47 25.65
C ALA A 397 25.79 -2.97 25.99
N GLN A 398 24.77 -2.21 25.58
CA GLN A 398 24.59 -0.79 25.94
C GLN A 398 23.96 -0.57 27.34
N GLY A 399 23.72 -1.67 28.07
CA GLY A 399 23.21 -1.65 29.45
C GLY A 399 21.69 -1.57 29.55
N CYS A 400 20.94 -1.98 28.51
CA CYS A 400 19.49 -2.07 28.61
C CYS A 400 19.07 -3.21 29.55
N HIS A 401 18.32 -2.84 30.58
CA HIS A 401 17.79 -3.78 31.57
C HIS A 401 16.59 -4.55 30.99
N ILE A 402 15.80 -3.88 30.15
CA ILE A 402 14.64 -4.44 29.46
C ILE A 402 14.84 -4.23 27.96
N VAL A 403 14.57 -5.25 27.16
CA VAL A 403 14.52 -5.15 25.69
C VAL A 403 13.13 -5.57 25.21
N LEU A 404 12.41 -4.66 24.56
CA LEU A 404 11.09 -4.89 23.99
C LEU A 404 11.21 -5.04 22.47
N ALA A 405 10.67 -6.12 21.92
CA ALA A 405 10.55 -6.31 20.48
C ALA A 405 9.12 -5.96 20.02
N LEU A 406 8.99 -4.97 19.13
CA LEU A 406 7.73 -4.48 18.60
C LEU A 406 7.51 -5.05 17.20
N GLY A 407 6.38 -5.71 16.97
CA GLY A 407 6.06 -6.32 15.68
C GLY A 407 4.66 -6.92 15.65
N GLY A 408 4.56 -8.12 15.08
CA GLY A 408 3.33 -8.89 15.06
C GLY A 408 2.77 -9.11 13.66
N GLY A 409 2.34 -10.34 13.42
CA GLY A 409 1.73 -10.77 12.16
C GLY A 409 1.25 -12.21 12.29
N ASP A 410 2.14 -13.16 12.00
CA ASP A 410 1.86 -14.58 12.16
C ASP A 410 2.17 -15.05 13.58
N THR A 411 1.16 -15.63 14.24
CA THR A 411 1.26 -16.08 15.64
C THR A 411 2.33 -17.16 15.85
N ASP A 412 2.59 -18.01 14.85
CA ASP A 412 3.60 -19.07 14.95
C ASP A 412 5.01 -18.51 14.74
N VAL A 413 5.16 -17.49 13.87
CA VAL A 413 6.41 -16.75 13.71
C VAL A 413 6.76 -16.01 15.00
N ASP A 414 5.81 -15.27 15.57
CA ASP A 414 6.00 -14.52 16.81
C ASP A 414 6.37 -15.45 17.97
N ARG A 415 5.74 -16.64 18.07
CA ARG A 415 6.12 -17.68 19.02
C ARG A 415 7.57 -18.13 18.80
N HIS A 416 7.93 -18.49 17.56
CA HIS A 416 9.27 -18.98 17.23
C HIS A 416 10.35 -17.95 17.57
N LEU A 417 10.11 -16.66 17.30
CA LEU A 417 11.00 -15.57 17.66
C LEU A 417 11.16 -15.45 19.19
N ALA A 418 10.05 -15.49 19.93
CA ALA A 418 10.05 -15.40 21.39
C ALA A 418 10.82 -16.56 22.06
N GLU A 419 10.65 -17.77 21.54
CA GLU A 419 11.36 -18.97 21.98
C GLU A 419 12.87 -18.92 21.69
N SER A 420 13.28 -18.22 20.63
CA SER A 420 14.65 -18.24 20.09
C SER A 420 15.55 -17.09 20.55
N LEU A 421 15.02 -16.08 21.24
CA LEU A 421 15.71 -14.81 21.50
C LEU A 421 15.82 -14.49 23.01
N PRO A 422 16.83 -15.04 23.72
CA PRO A 422 16.99 -14.86 25.18
C PRO A 422 17.32 -13.42 25.60
N ASP A 423 17.93 -12.64 24.70
CA ASP A 423 18.26 -11.24 24.94
C ASP A 423 17.03 -10.31 24.90
N VAL A 424 15.91 -10.76 24.32
CA VAL A 424 14.64 -10.02 24.31
C VAL A 424 13.86 -10.33 25.60
N THR A 425 13.43 -9.29 26.31
CA THR A 425 12.64 -9.44 27.55
C THR A 425 11.20 -9.81 27.27
N ALA A 426 10.56 -9.13 26.31
CA ALA A 426 9.18 -9.39 25.92
C ALA A 426 8.90 -8.89 24.49
N PHE A 427 7.92 -9.52 23.86
CA PHE A 427 7.38 -9.15 22.55
C PHE A 427 6.06 -8.40 22.74
N VAL A 428 5.91 -7.31 22.02
CA VAL A 428 4.70 -6.50 21.96
C VAL A 428 4.19 -6.59 20.53
N VAL A 429 3.11 -7.35 20.34
CA VAL A 429 2.66 -7.77 19.00
C VAL A 429 1.21 -7.38 18.74
N LYS A 430 0.87 -7.20 17.47
CA LYS A 430 -0.54 -7.20 17.04
C LYS A 430 -1.02 -8.62 16.74
N TYR A 431 -2.24 -8.97 17.14
CA TYR A 431 -2.97 -10.12 16.60
C TYR A 431 -4.32 -9.67 16.05
N GLU A 432 -4.65 -10.12 14.84
CA GLU A 432 -5.85 -9.68 14.16
C GLU A 432 -7.08 -10.37 14.73
N ASN A 433 -8.04 -9.59 15.24
CA ASN A 433 -9.35 -10.02 15.73
C ASN A 433 -9.27 -11.12 16.80
N ARG A 434 -8.23 -11.08 17.64
CA ARG A 434 -8.04 -12.01 18.76
C ARG A 434 -7.73 -11.23 20.03
N HIS A 435 -8.64 -11.30 21.00
CA HIS A 435 -8.53 -10.62 22.28
C HIS A 435 -7.87 -11.54 23.30
N ALA A 436 -6.55 -11.35 23.51
CA ALA A 436 -5.83 -11.99 24.60
C ALA A 436 -6.20 -11.33 25.93
N TYR A 437 -6.60 -12.11 26.94
CA TYR A 437 -7.00 -11.57 28.25
C TYR A 437 -6.62 -12.54 29.39
N PRO A 438 -6.29 -12.05 30.60
CA PRO A 438 -5.90 -12.94 31.69
C PRO A 438 -7.08 -13.79 32.16
N SER A 439 -6.91 -15.11 32.24
CA SER A 439 -7.95 -16.04 32.75
C SER A 439 -8.27 -15.82 34.23
N SER A 440 -7.35 -15.18 34.96
CA SER A 440 -7.52 -14.81 36.37
C SER A 440 -8.29 -13.50 36.60
N ALA A 441 -8.53 -12.71 35.55
CA ALA A 441 -9.22 -11.43 35.63
C ALA A 441 -10.66 -11.54 35.11
N PRO A 442 -11.62 -10.80 35.69
CA PRO A 442 -12.96 -10.73 35.13
C PRO A 442 -12.89 -10.10 33.72
N GLN A 443 -13.40 -10.82 32.73
CA GLN A 443 -13.52 -10.34 31.37
C GLN A 443 -14.67 -9.31 31.28
N PRO A 444 -14.48 -8.21 30.54
CA PRO A 444 -15.58 -7.36 30.10
C PRO A 444 -16.69 -8.20 29.46
N GLN A 445 -17.96 -7.87 29.72
CA GLN A 445 -19.08 -8.63 29.15
C GLN A 445 -19.33 -8.26 27.68
N ASP A 446 -18.78 -7.13 27.23
CA ASP A 446 -19.20 -6.47 26.00
C ASP A 446 -18.30 -6.80 24.80
N LEU A 447 -17.22 -7.56 25.01
CA LEU A 447 -16.32 -8.04 23.96
C LEU A 447 -16.26 -9.58 23.91
N ASN A 448 -16.01 -10.12 22.72
CA ASN A 448 -15.80 -11.55 22.52
C ASN A 448 -14.33 -11.89 22.75
N PHE A 449 -14.04 -12.63 23.82
CA PHE A 449 -12.68 -13.06 24.16
C PHE A 449 -12.37 -14.45 23.62
N ASP A 450 -11.13 -14.62 23.15
CA ASP A 450 -10.60 -15.93 22.78
C ASP A 450 -10.25 -16.69 24.07
N GLN A 451 -11.05 -17.70 24.41
CA GLN A 451 -10.90 -18.43 25.67
C GLN A 451 -9.56 -19.17 25.78
N ASP A 452 -8.91 -19.43 24.64
CA ASP A 452 -7.65 -20.16 24.57
C ASP A 452 -6.42 -19.23 24.58
N LEU A 453 -6.61 -17.90 24.71
CA LEU A 453 -5.54 -16.91 24.57
C LEU A 453 -5.31 -16.09 25.85
N GLU A 454 -4.30 -16.50 26.63
CA GLU A 454 -3.89 -15.84 27.89
C GLU A 454 -3.14 -14.52 27.65
N TYR A 455 -3.16 -13.61 28.62
CA TYR A 455 -2.36 -12.37 28.59
C TYR A 455 -1.52 -12.20 29.89
N PRO A 456 -0.17 -12.18 29.82
CA PRO A 456 0.66 -12.50 28.64
C PRO A 456 0.54 -13.95 28.18
N ILE A 457 0.90 -14.18 26.93
CA ILE A 457 1.14 -15.52 26.41
C ILE A 457 2.58 -15.90 26.75
N ASN A 458 2.76 -17.03 27.44
CA ASN A 458 4.04 -17.44 28.00
C ASN A 458 4.58 -18.67 27.25
N PHE A 459 5.88 -18.66 26.98
CA PHE A 459 6.59 -19.76 26.30
C PHE A 459 7.88 -20.10 27.03
N THR A 460 8.38 -21.32 26.82
CA THR A 460 9.69 -21.72 27.33
C THR A 460 10.74 -21.44 26.25
N ARG A 461 11.77 -20.68 26.59
CA ARG A 461 12.89 -20.36 25.69
C ARG A 461 13.74 -21.58 25.40
N LEU A 462 14.12 -21.74 24.13
CA LEU A 462 14.90 -22.88 23.64
C LEU A 462 16.35 -22.83 24.14
N ALA A 463 16.91 -21.63 24.31
CA ALA A 463 18.33 -21.45 24.60
C ALA A 463 18.68 -21.74 26.07
N ASP A 464 17.81 -21.36 27.01
CA ASP A 464 18.12 -21.35 28.45
C ASP A 464 17.02 -21.98 29.33
N GLY A 465 15.89 -22.42 28.74
CA GLY A 465 14.74 -22.92 29.50
C GLY A 465 14.01 -21.84 30.31
N GLY A 466 14.37 -20.56 30.14
CA GLY A 466 13.70 -19.42 30.75
C GLY A 466 12.31 -19.16 30.16
N GLN A 467 11.62 -18.14 30.65
CA GLN A 467 10.31 -17.74 30.13
C GLN A 467 10.46 -16.62 29.08
N ALA A 468 9.67 -16.71 28.02
CA ALA A 468 9.44 -15.65 27.05
C ALA A 468 7.98 -15.19 27.11
N TYR A 469 7.75 -13.91 26.88
CA TYR A 469 6.46 -13.26 27.07
C TYR A 469 6.03 -12.55 25.79
N ILE A 470 4.81 -12.83 25.33
CA ILE A 470 4.14 -12.09 24.27
C ILE A 470 2.95 -11.34 24.86
N PHE A 471 2.91 -10.03 24.64
CA PHE A 471 1.79 -9.16 24.93
C PHE A 471 1.11 -8.78 23.62
N ALA A 472 0.00 -9.44 23.32
CA ALA A 472 -0.77 -9.20 22.11
C ALA A 472 -1.85 -8.14 22.34
N ALA A 473 -2.01 -7.23 21.39
CA ALA A 473 -3.15 -6.33 21.31
C ALA A 473 -3.94 -6.56 20.02
N THR A 474 -5.26 -6.38 20.13
CA THR A 474 -6.21 -6.48 19.01
C THR A 474 -6.28 -5.17 18.21
N ASN A 475 -7.07 -5.17 17.15
CA ASN A 475 -7.28 -4.02 16.27
C ASN A 475 -8.25 -2.99 16.87
N HIS A 476 -8.35 -1.81 16.24
CA HIS A 476 -9.31 -0.73 16.52
C HIS A 476 -9.30 -0.15 17.93
N LEU A 477 -8.30 -0.49 18.75
CA LEU A 477 -8.14 0.02 20.11
C LEU A 477 -9.33 -0.31 21.04
N GLN A 478 -10.18 -1.30 20.73
CA GLN A 478 -11.24 -1.74 21.66
C GLN A 478 -10.65 -2.06 23.04
N LEU A 479 -9.47 -2.67 23.05
CA LEU A 479 -8.64 -2.86 24.24
C LEU A 479 -7.31 -2.13 24.08
N LEU A 480 -6.94 -1.37 25.11
CA LEU A 480 -5.62 -0.81 25.28
C LEU A 480 -4.77 -1.76 26.14
N GLY A 481 -3.79 -2.40 25.51
CA GLY A 481 -2.92 -3.33 26.19
C GLY A 481 -2.11 -2.65 27.30
N LYS A 482 -2.17 -3.17 28.52
CA LYS A 482 -1.44 -2.64 29.67
C LYS A 482 -0.78 -3.75 30.46
N PHE A 483 0.52 -3.66 30.65
CA PHE A 483 1.27 -4.67 31.40
C PHE A 483 2.43 -4.10 32.18
N GLN A 484 2.91 -4.87 33.14
CA GLN A 484 4.04 -4.58 33.99
C GLN A 484 5.06 -5.71 33.91
N ILE A 485 6.31 -5.36 33.67
CA ILE A 485 7.46 -6.27 33.75
C ILE A 485 8.36 -5.80 34.88
N THR A 486 8.66 -6.70 35.80
CA THR A 486 9.65 -6.48 36.86
C THR A 486 10.89 -7.28 36.58
N VAL A 487 12.05 -6.62 36.52
CA VAL A 487 13.36 -7.25 36.33
C VAL A 487 14.26 -7.01 37.52
N GLN A 488 15.14 -7.98 37.79
CA GLN A 488 16.27 -7.79 38.69
C GLN A 488 17.39 -7.08 37.93
N THR A 489 17.89 -5.94 38.43
CA THR A 489 18.82 -5.08 37.66
C THR A 489 20.23 -5.65 37.49
N ASP A 490 20.66 -6.55 38.37
CA ASP A 490 21.97 -7.20 38.36
C ASP A 490 22.02 -8.44 37.45
N THR A 491 21.02 -9.31 37.55
CA THR A 491 20.93 -10.55 36.77
C THR A 491 20.18 -10.39 35.46
N LEU A 492 19.41 -9.30 35.30
CA LEU A 492 18.47 -9.07 34.20
C LEU A 492 17.32 -10.10 34.13
N ASN A 493 17.16 -10.92 35.17
CA ASN A 493 16.10 -11.91 35.24
C ASN A 493 14.73 -11.24 35.38
N VAL A 494 13.76 -11.75 34.63
CA VAL A 494 12.36 -11.35 34.78
C VAL A 494 11.80 -12.01 36.03
N LEU A 495 11.40 -11.19 37.01
CA LEU A 495 10.79 -11.64 38.26
C LEU A 495 9.27 -11.78 38.14
N SER A 496 8.65 -10.91 37.33
CA SER A 496 7.23 -11.00 36.99
C SER A 496 6.93 -10.29 35.69
N ALA A 497 5.98 -10.83 34.94
CA ALA A 497 5.39 -10.20 33.77
C ALA A 497 3.87 -10.46 33.85
N LYS A 498 3.09 -9.39 34.04
CA LYS A 498 1.64 -9.49 34.25
C LYS A 498 0.94 -8.26 33.71
N GLY A 499 -0.32 -8.37 33.35
CA GLY A 499 -1.09 -7.21 32.90
C GLY A 499 -2.54 -7.56 32.67
N THR A 500 -3.33 -6.54 32.38
CA THR A 500 -4.74 -6.69 32.01
C THR A 500 -5.01 -5.57 31.01
N PRO A 501 -5.40 -5.88 29.76
CA PRO A 501 -5.82 -4.86 28.82
C PRO A 501 -6.98 -4.04 29.39
N GLU A 502 -6.98 -2.74 29.16
CA GLU A 502 -8.06 -1.84 29.59
C GLU A 502 -9.06 -1.68 28.45
N LEU A 503 -10.35 -1.79 28.76
CA LEU A 503 -11.42 -1.48 27.82
C LEU A 503 -11.44 0.02 27.57
N LEU A 504 -11.41 0.43 26.31
CA LEU A 504 -11.57 1.84 25.94
C LEU A 504 -13.04 2.13 25.62
N ASP A 505 -13.87 2.19 26.67
CA ASP A 505 -15.28 2.57 26.60
C ASP A 505 -15.46 4.08 26.88
N LYS A 506 -16.71 4.51 27.09
CA LYS A 506 -17.08 5.89 27.42
C LYS A 506 -16.40 6.47 28.68
N ASP A 507 -15.94 5.62 29.59
CA ASP A 507 -15.36 6.04 30.86
C ASP A 507 -13.85 6.33 30.69
N ALA A 508 -13.29 6.01 29.51
CA ALA A 508 -11.94 6.37 29.14
C ALA A 508 -11.76 7.90 29.01
N PHE A 509 -10.61 8.39 29.46
CA PHE A 509 -10.29 9.82 29.39
C PHE A 509 -10.04 10.28 27.95
N GLU A 510 -10.88 11.20 27.46
CA GLU A 510 -10.67 11.88 26.19
C GLU A 510 -9.72 13.08 26.32
N ASP A 511 -8.61 13.07 25.57
CA ASP A 511 -7.71 14.21 25.47
C ASP A 511 -8.35 15.35 24.64
N PRO A 512 -8.63 16.54 25.22
CA PRO A 512 -9.39 17.59 24.55
C PRO A 512 -8.72 18.13 23.29
N VAL A 513 -7.37 18.09 23.23
CA VAL A 513 -6.60 18.50 22.04
C VAL A 513 -6.79 17.50 20.91
N THR A 514 -6.70 16.20 21.21
CA THR A 514 -6.91 15.14 20.23
C THR A 514 -8.36 15.15 19.74
N ARG A 515 -9.34 15.27 20.65
CA ARG A 515 -10.76 15.40 20.32
C ARG A 515 -11.02 16.55 19.34
N SER A 516 -10.52 17.75 19.65
CA SER A 516 -10.71 18.94 18.79
C SER A 516 -10.11 18.76 17.39
N ARG A 517 -8.97 18.07 17.28
CA ARG A 517 -8.34 17.75 15.99
C ARG A 517 -9.14 16.71 15.20
N MET A 518 -9.62 15.68 15.88
CA MET A 518 -10.48 14.67 15.26
C MET A 518 -11.76 15.31 14.71
N GLU A 519 -12.38 16.21 15.48
CA GLU A 519 -13.58 16.93 15.05
C GLU A 519 -13.33 17.84 13.84
N TYR A 520 -12.17 18.49 13.77
CA TYR A 520 -11.76 19.25 12.58
C TYR A 520 -11.68 18.38 11.32
N TYR A 521 -10.99 17.24 11.38
CA TYR A 521 -10.86 16.34 10.22
C TYR A 521 -12.18 15.67 9.86
N LYS A 522 -12.98 15.31 10.87
CA LYS A 522 -14.33 14.76 10.70
C LYS A 522 -15.18 15.68 9.83
N ASN A 523 -15.20 16.98 10.11
CA ASN A 523 -15.96 17.97 9.35
C ASN A 523 -15.50 18.15 7.88
N ILE A 524 -14.27 17.73 7.54
CA ILE A 524 -13.73 17.78 6.18
C ILE A 524 -14.04 16.48 5.44
N VAL A 525 -13.87 15.34 6.10
CA VAL A 525 -13.92 14.01 5.49
C VAL A 525 -15.36 13.50 5.37
N GLU A 526 -16.19 13.67 6.41
CA GLU A 526 -17.54 13.09 6.44
C GLU A 526 -18.46 13.54 5.29
N PRO A 527 -18.48 14.81 4.86
CA PRO A 527 -19.34 15.21 3.74
C PRO A 527 -19.01 14.50 2.43
N GLU A 528 -17.73 14.18 2.21
CA GLU A 528 -17.28 13.44 1.02
C GLU A 528 -17.49 11.94 1.20
N ALA A 529 -17.15 11.42 2.38
CA ALA A 529 -17.26 10.01 2.73
C ALA A 529 -18.72 9.51 2.74
N ASN A 530 -19.67 10.36 3.16
CA ASN A 530 -21.08 10.02 3.24
C ASN A 530 -21.89 10.24 1.95
N LYS A 531 -21.24 10.59 0.83
CA LYS A 531 -21.95 10.68 -0.46
C LYS A 531 -22.51 9.31 -0.84
N VAL A 532 -23.83 9.25 -1.03
CA VAL A 532 -24.52 8.05 -1.51
C VAL A 532 -24.15 7.86 -2.98
N ILE A 533 -23.57 6.71 -3.30
CA ILE A 533 -23.15 6.31 -4.65
C ILE A 533 -24.12 5.30 -5.28
N GLY A 534 -24.97 4.67 -4.49
CA GLY A 534 -25.91 3.64 -4.96
C GLY A 534 -26.76 3.07 -3.85
N THR A 535 -27.49 2.00 -4.17
CA THR A 535 -28.27 1.24 -3.18
C THR A 535 -28.14 -0.26 -3.41
N THR A 536 -28.20 -1.04 -2.34
CA THR A 536 -28.31 -2.51 -2.39
C THR A 536 -29.57 -2.97 -1.67
N LYS A 537 -30.13 -4.10 -2.12
CA LYS A 537 -31.29 -4.77 -1.49
C LYS A 537 -30.91 -6.07 -0.80
N VAL A 538 -29.63 -6.40 -0.77
CA VAL A 538 -29.10 -7.64 -0.23
C VAL A 538 -27.86 -7.36 0.60
N TYR A 539 -27.66 -8.18 1.63
CA TYR A 539 -26.43 -8.23 2.40
C TYR A 539 -25.26 -8.52 1.46
N ILE A 540 -24.19 -7.74 1.53
CA ILE A 540 -22.97 -7.94 0.74
C ILE A 540 -21.95 -8.63 1.65
N ASP A 541 -21.76 -9.92 1.42
CA ASP A 541 -20.86 -10.74 2.22
C ASP A 541 -19.45 -10.73 1.65
N ASN A 542 -18.52 -10.17 2.42
CA ASN A 542 -17.07 -10.17 2.20
C ASN A 542 -16.33 -11.03 3.25
N SER A 543 -17.05 -11.77 4.10
CA SER A 543 -16.45 -12.48 5.23
C SER A 543 -15.48 -13.55 4.78
N VAL A 544 -14.36 -13.67 5.50
CA VAL A 544 -13.32 -14.70 5.26
C VAL A 544 -13.91 -16.11 5.31
N ALA A 545 -14.91 -16.34 6.17
CA ALA A 545 -15.56 -17.64 6.31
C ALA A 545 -16.24 -18.10 5.01
N VAL A 546 -16.89 -17.19 4.29
CA VAL A 546 -17.60 -17.49 3.04
C VAL A 546 -16.67 -17.28 1.85
N CYS A 547 -16.11 -16.09 1.69
CA CYS A 547 -15.27 -15.71 0.56
C CYS A 547 -13.91 -16.43 0.49
N GLY A 548 -13.43 -16.99 1.61
CA GLY A 548 -12.14 -17.68 1.65
C GLY A 548 -12.19 -19.16 1.28
N SER A 549 -13.39 -19.72 1.11
CA SER A 549 -13.57 -21.15 0.81
C SER A 549 -14.68 -21.44 -0.21
N GLY A 550 -15.32 -20.40 -0.74
CA GLY A 550 -16.42 -20.50 -1.68
C GLY A 550 -16.75 -19.16 -2.35
N GLU A 551 -17.76 -19.20 -3.21
CA GLU A 551 -18.31 -18.01 -3.86
C GLU A 551 -19.01 -17.12 -2.84
N CYS A 552 -18.78 -15.81 -2.92
CA CYS A 552 -19.49 -14.82 -2.13
C CYS A 552 -19.92 -13.63 -2.99
N ASN A 553 -21.04 -13.00 -2.63
CA ASN A 553 -21.62 -11.97 -3.48
C ASN A 553 -20.86 -10.64 -3.44
N GLY A 554 -20.15 -10.30 -2.35
CA GLY A 554 -19.26 -9.15 -2.33
C GLY A 554 -18.03 -9.33 -3.22
N GLY A 555 -17.54 -10.57 -3.30
CA GLY A 555 -16.55 -11.00 -4.30
C GLY A 555 -17.05 -10.86 -5.73
N ASN A 556 -18.25 -11.38 -6.00
CA ASN A 556 -18.89 -11.27 -7.31
C ASN A 556 -19.11 -9.81 -7.72
N MET A 557 -19.62 -8.98 -6.81
CA MET A 557 -19.85 -7.55 -7.08
C MET A 557 -18.55 -6.85 -7.51
N MET A 558 -17.43 -7.09 -6.83
CA MET A 558 -16.15 -6.50 -7.22
C MET A 558 -15.63 -7.07 -8.54
N ALA A 559 -15.69 -8.39 -8.72
CA ALA A 559 -15.23 -9.02 -9.95
C ALA A 559 -16.08 -8.57 -11.15
N ASP A 560 -17.39 -8.42 -10.99
CA ASP A 560 -18.29 -7.88 -12.01
C ASP A 560 -18.01 -6.40 -12.29
N ALA A 561 -17.78 -5.56 -11.27
CA ALA A 561 -17.43 -4.15 -11.48
C ALA A 561 -16.12 -3.99 -12.27
N VAL A 562 -15.11 -4.80 -11.96
CA VAL A 562 -13.85 -4.85 -12.69
C VAL A 562 -14.08 -5.36 -14.11
N PHE A 563 -14.87 -6.43 -14.27
CA PHE A 563 -15.19 -6.99 -15.58
C PHE A 563 -15.90 -5.98 -16.47
N ASP A 564 -16.94 -5.34 -15.94
CA ASP A 564 -17.76 -4.33 -16.62
C ASP A 564 -16.87 -3.19 -17.15
N TYR A 565 -16.08 -2.57 -16.27
CA TYR A 565 -15.16 -1.49 -16.61
C TYR A 565 -14.23 -1.83 -17.79
N PHE A 566 -13.60 -3.01 -17.77
CA PHE A 566 -12.66 -3.40 -18.83
C PHE A 566 -13.35 -3.95 -20.07
N SER A 567 -14.54 -4.53 -19.96
CA SER A 567 -15.30 -5.06 -21.10
C SER A 567 -15.88 -3.97 -21.98
N GLU A 568 -16.21 -2.81 -21.42
CA GLU A 568 -16.72 -1.65 -22.17
C GLU A 568 -15.65 -0.95 -23.03
N VAL A 569 -14.37 -1.26 -22.85
CA VAL A 569 -13.27 -0.66 -23.62
C VAL A 569 -13.35 -1.16 -25.08
N PRO A 570 -13.57 -0.28 -26.08
CA PRO A 570 -13.74 -0.71 -27.46
C PRO A 570 -12.50 -1.39 -28.03
N ILE A 571 -12.69 -2.57 -28.65
CA ILE A 571 -11.62 -3.31 -29.34
C ILE A 571 -12.10 -3.82 -30.70
N ALA A 572 -11.22 -3.80 -31.70
CA ALA A 572 -11.58 -4.27 -33.04
C ALA A 572 -11.75 -5.80 -33.06
N GLY A 573 -12.90 -6.28 -33.53
CA GLY A 573 -13.14 -7.71 -33.79
C GLY A 573 -13.52 -8.56 -32.57
N ALA A 574 -13.68 -7.95 -31.39
CA ALA A 574 -14.17 -8.60 -30.18
C ALA A 574 -15.15 -7.69 -29.45
N TRP A 575 -16.06 -8.27 -28.65
CA TRP A 575 -17.00 -7.49 -27.84
C TRP A 575 -16.41 -7.04 -26.49
N SER A 576 -15.32 -7.69 -26.06
CA SER A 576 -14.56 -7.36 -24.85
C SER A 576 -13.08 -7.66 -25.08
N GLN A 577 -12.19 -6.85 -24.49
CA GLN A 577 -10.75 -7.10 -24.47
C GLN A 577 -10.32 -8.16 -23.44
N ILE A 578 -11.19 -8.46 -22.45
CA ILE A 578 -10.94 -9.45 -21.41
C ILE A 578 -11.96 -10.60 -21.49
N ASN A 579 -11.49 -11.80 -21.18
CA ASN A 579 -12.33 -12.99 -21.01
C ASN A 579 -12.99 -13.03 -19.64
N ALA A 580 -12.33 -12.49 -18.61
CA ALA A 580 -12.76 -12.62 -17.23
C ALA A 580 -12.07 -11.62 -16.31
N ALA A 581 -12.60 -11.43 -15.11
CA ALA A 581 -11.98 -10.69 -14.03
C ALA A 581 -11.87 -11.57 -12.78
N VAL A 582 -10.81 -11.40 -12.00
CA VAL A 582 -10.59 -12.13 -10.75
C VAL A 582 -10.18 -11.19 -9.63
N VAL A 583 -10.66 -11.49 -8.43
CA VAL A 583 -10.42 -10.72 -7.20
C VAL A 583 -10.06 -11.70 -6.10
N ASN A 584 -8.88 -11.56 -5.50
CA ASN A 584 -8.52 -12.42 -4.38
C ASN A 584 -9.13 -11.92 -3.06
N LEU A 585 -9.34 -12.84 -2.11
CA LEU A 585 -9.91 -12.56 -0.79
C LEU A 585 -9.24 -11.37 -0.09
N GLY A 586 -7.91 -11.23 -0.17
CA GLY A 586 -7.20 -10.12 0.47
C GLY A 586 -7.60 -8.73 -0.04
N SER A 587 -8.34 -8.64 -1.15
CA SER A 587 -8.86 -7.37 -1.69
C SER A 587 -10.21 -6.99 -1.10
N LEU A 588 -10.85 -7.91 -0.42
CA LEU A 588 -12.13 -7.73 0.27
C LEU A 588 -11.86 -7.29 1.71
N GLY A 589 -12.61 -6.30 2.16
CA GLY A 589 -12.63 -5.81 3.52
C GLY A 589 -13.90 -6.25 4.24
N GLU A 590 -14.61 -5.30 4.83
CA GLU A 590 -15.80 -5.57 5.63
C GLU A 590 -17.02 -5.95 4.78
N SER A 591 -17.94 -6.73 5.37
CA SER A 591 -19.25 -6.98 4.78
C SER A 591 -20.19 -5.79 5.00
N PHE A 592 -21.14 -5.57 4.09
CA PHE A 592 -22.14 -4.50 4.21
C PHE A 592 -23.53 -5.07 4.49
N ASP A 593 -24.19 -4.51 5.51
CA ASP A 593 -25.55 -4.88 5.92
C ASP A 593 -26.56 -3.87 5.35
N GLU A 594 -27.37 -4.32 4.40
CA GLU A 594 -28.36 -3.50 3.70
C GLU A 594 -29.49 -3.00 4.60
N ARG A 595 -29.64 -3.56 5.80
CA ARG A 595 -30.60 -3.07 6.79
C ARG A 595 -30.12 -1.77 7.42
N VAL A 596 -28.81 -1.50 7.36
CA VAL A 596 -28.20 -0.24 7.76
C VAL A 596 -28.46 0.78 6.66
N HIS A 597 -28.83 2.00 7.04
CA HIS A 597 -29.15 3.11 6.13
C HIS A 597 -30.15 2.75 5.01
N SER A 598 -31.05 1.78 5.22
CA SER A 598 -32.03 1.33 4.21
C SER A 598 -31.39 0.92 2.88
N GLY A 599 -30.15 0.41 2.92
CA GLY A 599 -29.43 -0.10 1.77
C GLY A 599 -28.70 0.97 0.97
N GLU A 600 -28.68 2.23 1.40
CA GLU A 600 -27.88 3.28 0.78
C GLU A 600 -26.39 2.97 0.93
N LEU A 601 -25.71 2.81 -0.20
CA LEU A 601 -24.27 2.63 -0.27
C LEU A 601 -23.61 3.99 -0.38
N ARG A 602 -22.82 4.36 0.63
CA ARG A 602 -22.01 5.57 0.65
C ARG A 602 -20.59 5.26 0.17
N LEU A 603 -19.85 6.30 -0.20
CA LEU A 603 -18.46 6.15 -0.63
C LEU A 603 -17.59 5.48 0.46
N VAL A 604 -17.81 5.83 1.74
CA VAL A 604 -17.13 5.19 2.88
C VAL A 604 -17.38 3.69 2.97
N ASP A 605 -18.61 3.25 2.68
CA ASP A 605 -19.00 1.84 2.74
C ASP A 605 -18.24 1.05 1.65
N VAL A 606 -18.03 1.63 0.46
CA VAL A 606 -17.22 1.01 -0.59
C VAL A 606 -15.75 0.93 -0.21
N PHE A 607 -15.18 1.97 0.38
CA PHE A 607 -13.79 1.92 0.84
C PHE A 607 -13.58 0.91 1.97
N GLN A 608 -14.58 0.67 2.82
CA GLN A 608 -14.53 -0.38 3.83
C GLN A 608 -14.67 -1.78 3.23
N MET A 609 -15.56 -1.96 2.25
CA MET A 609 -15.74 -3.23 1.53
C MET A 609 -14.53 -3.59 0.66
N TYR A 610 -13.83 -2.60 0.09
CA TYR A 610 -12.72 -2.80 -0.85
C TYR A 610 -11.56 -1.84 -0.52
N PRO A 611 -10.83 -2.08 0.58
CA PRO A 611 -9.89 -1.10 1.16
C PRO A 611 -8.54 -1.00 0.44
N ARG A 612 -8.23 -1.92 -0.50
CA ARG A 612 -6.97 -1.86 -1.24
C ARG A 612 -7.07 -0.87 -2.39
N ASN A 613 -6.30 0.21 -2.28
CA ASN A 613 -6.07 1.16 -3.35
C ASN A 613 -5.05 0.60 -4.36
N ASP A 614 -5.45 -0.44 -5.10
CA ASP A 614 -4.61 -1.05 -6.13
C ASP A 614 -5.19 -0.80 -7.53
N TYR A 615 -4.30 -0.76 -8.51
CA TYR A 615 -4.70 -0.71 -9.90
C TYR A 615 -5.08 -2.10 -10.35
N TYR A 616 -6.17 -2.20 -11.11
CA TYR A 616 -6.41 -3.40 -11.89
C TYR A 616 -5.64 -3.31 -13.19
N VAL A 617 -5.19 -4.47 -13.67
CA VAL A 617 -4.40 -4.68 -14.87
C VAL A 617 -4.98 -5.88 -15.61
N PHE A 618 -4.69 -6.03 -16.90
CA PHE A 618 -5.05 -7.25 -17.60
C PHE A 618 -3.83 -8.05 -18.03
N ILE A 619 -3.91 -9.36 -17.79
CA ILE A 619 -2.87 -10.34 -18.08
C ILE A 619 -3.40 -11.37 -19.08
N THR A 620 -2.70 -11.56 -20.20
CA THR A 620 -3.02 -12.63 -21.13
C THR A 620 -2.13 -13.82 -20.86
N MET A 621 -2.75 -14.96 -20.56
CA MET A 621 -2.05 -16.19 -20.21
C MET A 621 -2.59 -17.37 -21.00
N ARG A 622 -1.78 -18.40 -21.13
CA ARG A 622 -2.20 -19.64 -21.78
C ARG A 622 -3.10 -20.44 -20.85
N GLY A 623 -4.02 -21.24 -21.40
CA GLY A 623 -5.01 -21.99 -20.62
C GLY A 623 -4.41 -22.89 -19.55
N ASP A 624 -3.25 -23.51 -19.79
CA ASP A 624 -2.52 -24.29 -18.78
C ASP A 624 -2.05 -23.45 -17.57
N THR A 625 -1.76 -22.18 -17.79
CA THR A 625 -1.39 -21.21 -16.74
C THR A 625 -2.63 -20.75 -15.99
N LEU A 626 -3.74 -20.50 -16.69
CA LEU A 626 -5.04 -20.20 -16.08
C LEU A 626 -5.52 -21.34 -15.18
N LEU A 627 -5.41 -22.60 -15.63
CA LEU A 627 -5.79 -23.76 -14.83
C LEU A 627 -4.92 -23.88 -13.57
N LYS A 628 -3.60 -23.64 -13.68
CA LYS A 628 -2.71 -23.62 -12.51
C LYS A 628 -3.01 -22.49 -11.53
N MET A 629 -3.38 -21.32 -12.05
CA MET A 629 -3.82 -20.18 -11.23
C MET A 629 -5.05 -20.57 -10.41
N LEU A 630 -6.06 -21.18 -11.04
CA LEU A 630 -7.26 -21.64 -10.33
C LEU A 630 -6.97 -22.79 -9.34
N GLU A 631 -6.04 -23.69 -9.65
CA GLU A 631 -5.60 -24.72 -8.69
C GLU A 631 -4.91 -24.12 -7.47
N HIS A 632 -4.03 -23.12 -7.68
CA HIS A 632 -3.36 -22.41 -6.58
C HIS A 632 -4.37 -21.67 -5.70
N SER A 633 -5.38 -21.05 -6.30
CA SER A 633 -6.46 -20.34 -5.60
C SER A 633 -7.18 -21.20 -4.57
N VAL A 634 -7.38 -22.50 -4.86
CA VAL A 634 -8.18 -23.41 -4.04
C VAL A 634 -7.33 -24.37 -3.20
N ASP A 635 -6.01 -24.23 -3.27
CA ASP A 635 -5.09 -25.02 -2.48
C ASP A 635 -5.11 -24.56 -1.00
N PRO A 636 -5.15 -25.47 -0.01
CA PRO A 636 -5.30 -25.09 1.40
C PRO A 636 -4.03 -24.50 2.03
N SER A 637 -2.87 -24.52 1.35
CA SER A 637 -1.64 -23.97 1.90
C SER A 637 -1.69 -22.44 1.99
N PRO A 638 -0.97 -21.81 2.95
CA PRO A 638 -0.85 -20.37 3.03
C PRO A 638 -0.30 -19.72 1.72
N PRO A 639 -0.67 -18.47 1.44
CA PRO A 639 -1.52 -17.60 2.25
C PRO A 639 -3.02 -17.86 2.04
N ARG A 640 -3.85 -17.67 3.07
CA ARG A 640 -5.31 -17.87 2.98
C ARG A 640 -6.02 -16.82 2.10
N SER A 641 -5.40 -15.67 1.89
CA SER A 641 -5.88 -14.54 1.06
C SER A 641 -5.97 -14.84 -0.44
N LYS A 642 -5.45 -16.00 -0.89
CA LYS A 642 -5.29 -16.32 -2.30
C LYS A 642 -6.58 -16.72 -3.03
N PHE A 643 -7.63 -17.14 -2.32
CA PHE A 643 -8.87 -17.61 -2.97
C PHE A 643 -9.46 -16.53 -3.89
N LEU A 644 -9.76 -16.89 -5.14
CA LEU A 644 -10.26 -16.00 -6.18
C LEU A 644 -11.79 -16.05 -6.30
N GLN A 645 -12.39 -14.89 -6.12
CA GLN A 645 -13.72 -14.55 -6.61
C GLN A 645 -13.61 -14.16 -8.09
N VAL A 646 -14.62 -14.48 -8.90
CA VAL A 646 -14.48 -14.43 -10.37
C VAL A 646 -15.70 -13.83 -11.05
N SER A 647 -15.47 -13.21 -12.20
CA SER A 647 -16.49 -12.85 -13.18
C SER A 647 -16.04 -13.32 -14.57
N GLY A 648 -16.96 -13.85 -15.38
CA GLY A 648 -16.67 -14.39 -16.70
C GLY A 648 -15.98 -15.77 -16.73
N ILE A 649 -15.75 -16.42 -15.58
CA ILE A 649 -15.29 -17.82 -15.45
C ILE A 649 -16.29 -18.61 -14.60
N ARG A 650 -16.48 -19.90 -14.91
CA ARG A 650 -17.16 -20.86 -14.03
C ARG A 650 -16.31 -22.11 -13.91
N PHE A 651 -16.21 -22.67 -12.71
CA PHE A 651 -15.51 -23.92 -12.43
C PHE A 651 -16.18 -24.66 -11.26
N GLU A 652 -15.95 -25.96 -11.19
CA GLU A 652 -16.44 -26.83 -10.12
C GLU A 652 -15.29 -27.18 -9.17
N LEU A 653 -15.54 -27.12 -7.86
CA LEU A 653 -14.57 -27.48 -6.84
C LEU A 653 -14.79 -28.93 -6.35
N ASN A 654 -13.77 -29.77 -6.44
CA ASN A 654 -13.74 -31.09 -5.81
C ASN A 654 -13.12 -31.00 -4.40
N LYS A 655 -13.97 -30.84 -3.38
CA LYS A 655 -13.55 -30.75 -1.97
C LYS A 655 -12.92 -32.04 -1.41
N HIS A 656 -13.06 -33.17 -2.11
CA HIS A 656 -12.54 -34.47 -1.68
C HIS A 656 -11.24 -34.87 -2.39
N ALA A 657 -10.69 -34.00 -3.23
CA ALA A 657 -9.42 -34.27 -3.90
C ALA A 657 -8.29 -34.49 -2.89
N THR A 658 -7.52 -35.57 -3.06
CA THR A 658 -6.39 -35.91 -2.17
C THR A 658 -5.07 -35.96 -2.92
N GLY A 659 -3.97 -35.60 -2.26
CA GLY A 659 -2.64 -35.62 -2.85
C GLY A 659 -2.52 -34.70 -4.07
N ASN A 660 -2.17 -35.28 -5.23
CA ASN A 660 -1.94 -34.57 -6.50
C ASN A 660 -3.19 -34.52 -7.39
N GLU A 661 -4.36 -34.91 -6.90
CA GLU A 661 -5.60 -34.80 -7.64
C GLU A 661 -5.98 -33.32 -7.88
N SER A 662 -6.45 -33.03 -9.09
CA SER A 662 -6.94 -31.69 -9.45
C SER A 662 -8.18 -31.34 -8.62
N ARG A 663 -8.14 -30.16 -7.99
CA ARG A 663 -9.24 -29.65 -7.16
C ARG A 663 -10.28 -28.91 -7.98
N ILE A 664 -9.94 -28.46 -9.20
CA ILE A 664 -10.88 -27.79 -10.10
C ILE A 664 -11.34 -28.74 -11.23
N LYS A 665 -12.61 -28.63 -11.63
CA LYS A 665 -13.20 -29.37 -12.75
C LYS A 665 -14.04 -28.43 -13.60
N ASN A 666 -14.32 -28.85 -14.84
CA ASN A 666 -15.27 -28.19 -15.74
C ASN A 666 -15.07 -26.67 -15.87
N VAL A 667 -13.82 -26.23 -16.07
CA VAL A 667 -13.51 -24.80 -16.21
C VAL A 667 -13.99 -24.28 -17.57
N VAL A 668 -14.90 -23.31 -17.53
CA VAL A 668 -15.41 -22.58 -18.70
C VAL A 668 -15.22 -21.08 -18.52
N VAL A 669 -15.03 -20.37 -19.62
CA VAL A 669 -14.73 -18.92 -19.65
C VAL A 669 -15.48 -18.25 -20.81
N LEU A 670 -15.84 -16.98 -20.67
CA LEU A 670 -16.48 -16.23 -21.76
C LEU A 670 -15.56 -16.08 -22.98
N CYS A 671 -16.11 -16.35 -24.16
CA CYS A 671 -15.47 -16.02 -25.44
C CYS A 671 -15.40 -14.50 -25.64
N THR A 672 -14.34 -13.99 -26.26
CA THR A 672 -14.21 -12.57 -26.67
C THR A 672 -14.38 -12.40 -28.17
N SER A 673 -13.88 -13.35 -28.96
CA SER A 673 -13.98 -13.39 -30.43
C SER A 673 -15.30 -14.00 -30.92
N CYS A 674 -16.42 -13.55 -30.34
CA CYS A 674 -17.77 -14.02 -30.63
C CYS A 674 -18.73 -12.82 -30.66
N ARG A 675 -19.85 -12.91 -31.39
CA ARG A 675 -20.82 -11.80 -31.44
C ARG A 675 -21.72 -11.72 -30.21
N THR A 676 -22.05 -12.88 -29.66
CA THR A 676 -22.87 -13.02 -28.46
C THR A 676 -22.02 -13.75 -27.43
N PRO A 677 -21.78 -13.16 -26.24
CA PRO A 677 -20.99 -13.79 -25.20
C PRO A 677 -21.55 -15.16 -24.82
N SER A 678 -20.68 -16.18 -24.80
CA SER A 678 -21.01 -17.52 -24.33
C SER A 678 -19.84 -18.16 -23.61
N TYR A 679 -20.14 -19.04 -22.66
CA TYR A 679 -19.13 -19.80 -21.94
C TYR A 679 -18.60 -20.96 -22.79
N GLU A 680 -17.30 -21.03 -22.96
CA GLU A 680 -16.58 -22.08 -23.67
C GLU A 680 -15.59 -22.76 -22.73
N ARG A 681 -15.30 -24.04 -22.97
CA ARG A 681 -14.31 -24.78 -22.17
C ARG A 681 -12.93 -24.15 -22.33
N VAL A 682 -12.20 -24.03 -21.22
CA VAL A 682 -10.80 -23.60 -21.25
C VAL A 682 -9.96 -24.66 -21.96
N ILE A 683 -9.28 -24.26 -23.02
CA ILE A 683 -8.37 -25.07 -23.81
C ILE A 683 -6.94 -24.72 -23.38
N TRP A 684 -6.20 -25.71 -22.89
CA TRP A 684 -4.89 -25.53 -22.26
C TRP A 684 -3.82 -24.86 -23.14
N ILE A 685 -3.95 -24.86 -24.48
CA ILE A 685 -3.03 -24.18 -25.41
C ILE A 685 -3.50 -22.80 -25.87
N GLN A 686 -4.76 -22.43 -25.64
CA GLN A 686 -5.31 -21.14 -26.06
C GLN A 686 -4.93 -20.03 -25.08
N TRP A 687 -5.03 -18.78 -25.53
CA TRP A 687 -4.72 -17.59 -24.75
C TRP A 687 -6.00 -16.94 -24.24
N TYR A 688 -5.98 -16.52 -22.98
CA TYR A 688 -7.08 -15.88 -22.28
C TYR A 688 -6.57 -14.64 -21.58
N THR A 689 -7.31 -13.53 -21.70
CA THR A 689 -6.99 -12.26 -21.05
C THR A 689 -7.85 -12.07 -19.82
N LEU A 690 -7.25 -11.94 -18.64
CA LEU A 690 -7.94 -11.77 -17.37
C LEU A 690 -7.61 -10.41 -16.78
N ALA A 691 -8.60 -9.68 -16.27
CA ALA A 691 -8.40 -8.53 -15.40
C ALA A 691 -8.16 -8.99 -13.95
N MET A 692 -7.17 -8.43 -13.27
CA MET A 692 -6.86 -8.70 -11.87
C MET A 692 -6.09 -7.53 -11.27
N SER A 693 -5.97 -7.49 -9.94
CA SER A 693 -5.17 -6.45 -9.28
C SER A 693 -3.69 -6.56 -9.68
N ARG A 694 -2.99 -5.44 -9.69
CA ARG A 694 -1.55 -5.37 -9.96
C ARG A 694 -0.77 -6.22 -8.95
N PHE A 695 -1.20 -6.24 -7.69
CA PHE A 695 -0.71 -7.13 -6.65
C PHE A 695 -0.66 -8.59 -7.14
N LEU A 696 -1.78 -9.12 -7.65
CA LEU A 696 -1.83 -10.48 -8.19
C LEU A 696 -0.92 -10.63 -9.41
N ALA A 697 -0.99 -9.70 -10.37
CA ALA A 697 -0.21 -9.78 -11.60
C ALA A 697 1.32 -9.77 -11.36
N GLN A 698 1.77 -9.18 -10.26
CA GLN A 698 3.16 -9.15 -9.80
C GLN A 698 3.57 -10.37 -8.96
N GLY A 699 2.64 -11.27 -8.66
CA GLY A 699 2.88 -12.52 -7.94
C GLY A 699 2.54 -12.47 -6.45
N GLY A 700 1.79 -11.46 -6.02
CA GLY A 700 1.15 -11.42 -4.71
C GLY A 700 0.36 -12.70 -4.43
N ASP A 701 0.20 -13.05 -3.16
CA ASP A 701 -0.39 -14.33 -2.73
C ASP A 701 0.28 -15.59 -3.33
N ARG A 702 1.54 -15.46 -3.76
CA ARG A 702 2.35 -16.53 -4.37
C ARG A 702 1.82 -17.03 -5.72
N TYR A 703 1.10 -16.19 -6.47
CA TYR A 703 0.71 -16.51 -7.84
C TYR A 703 1.94 -16.51 -8.78
N ASP A 704 2.20 -17.62 -9.48
CA ASP A 704 3.31 -17.73 -10.42
C ASP A 704 2.87 -17.39 -11.86
N PHE A 705 3.29 -16.21 -12.31
CA PHE A 705 3.11 -15.76 -13.70
C PHE A 705 4.44 -15.62 -14.46
N THR A 706 5.51 -16.29 -14.02
CA THR A 706 6.84 -16.22 -14.68
C THR A 706 6.83 -16.73 -16.12
N ARG A 707 5.90 -17.63 -16.45
CA ARG A 707 5.70 -18.19 -17.80
C ARG A 707 4.82 -17.32 -18.70
N VAL A 708 4.20 -16.27 -18.15
CA VAL A 708 3.44 -15.31 -18.94
C VAL A 708 4.43 -14.37 -19.64
N PRO A 709 4.42 -14.25 -20.98
CA PRO A 709 5.37 -13.39 -21.67
C PRO A 709 5.15 -11.92 -21.27
N ARG A 710 6.23 -11.14 -21.12
CA ARG A 710 6.19 -9.80 -20.55
C ARG A 710 5.24 -8.82 -21.27
N GLY A 711 5.08 -8.94 -22.60
CA GLY A 711 4.16 -8.11 -23.39
C GLY A 711 2.67 -8.41 -23.20
N TYR A 712 2.34 -9.40 -22.38
CA TYR A 712 0.97 -9.79 -22.04
C TYR A 712 0.62 -9.47 -20.58
N LYS A 713 1.46 -8.71 -19.87
CA LYS A 713 1.10 -8.05 -18.60
C LYS A 713 0.94 -6.56 -18.92
N ILE A 714 -0.28 -6.12 -19.20
CA ILE A 714 -0.52 -4.72 -19.54
C ILE A 714 -1.03 -4.04 -18.28
N GLU A 715 -0.18 -3.22 -17.68
CA GLU A 715 -0.58 -2.33 -16.58
C GLU A 715 -1.56 -1.31 -17.15
N THR A 716 -2.83 -1.39 -16.75
CA THR A 716 -3.79 -0.32 -17.03
C THR A 716 -3.58 0.84 -16.08
N SER A 717 -3.72 2.03 -16.66
CA SER A 717 -3.38 3.34 -16.10
C SER A 717 -4.10 3.69 -14.81
#